data_AF-A0A2V8JZE1-F1
#
_entry.id   AF-A0A2V8JZE1-F1
#
_cell.length_a   1.000
_cell.length_b   1.000
_cell.length_c   1.000
_cell.angle_alpha   90.00
_cell.angle_beta   90.00
_cell.angle_gamma   90.00
#
_symmetry.space_group_name_H-M   'P 1'
#
loop_
_entity.id
_entity.type
_entity.pdbx_description
1 polymer ?
#
loop_
_entity_poly.entity_id
_entity_poly.type
_entity_poly.pdbx_seq_one_letter_code
_entity_poly.pdbx_strand_id
1 'polypeptide(L)'
;MLRRIVIWTGMVLASYVPAASLQSQNTVPTSAKSVGQSASANRALLDTYCVTCHNQKSATAGLMLDKVDLEKAGEDAAVWEKVVHKLRTRAMPPAGKPRPDASSYNFLITHLETELDRASAAKPNPGRPAIHRLNRAEYTNAIRDLLAVDIDGESLLPVDEVDHGFDNIGDALSVTPVLLERYMSAARAIGRMAVGEPEIRPFSETYEIPKFLTQDDRMSDDLPFGSRGGIAIRYYFPADGEYTVRVFLQRNSRDYIRGLAELHQLDFRLDGERIKLLTVGGGAELKGEPGPIFSQAARVGDPSSETYEHGGVEEHLEVRFRAKAGQRLVAVTFLSKNAIPEGVFQPPMTQFQLVQYKGGNPYIDNVVISGPYDVTGVADTPSRQKIFVCRPTGITDEEACARKILSTLARRAYRRPVTDKDVRTLLRVYEVGRSEGGFEAGIQAALQRILVGPEFLFRIERDPADVAPDTTYRISDLELASRLSFFLWSSIPDDQLLDLAERGELKDPGIFEQQVRRMLGDPRSGSLVDNFASQWLYLRNIGSKTPDPKLFPEFDENLRQAFQQETELFLESTLRENQSVLRLLDANYTFLNERLARHYGIPDVYGSHFRRVTLGAELDARRGLLGQGSLLTVTSYANRTSVVLRGKWLLENMLGAPPPPPPPNVPSLEDSGTDGKPLPLRQLMEKHRKNPGCASCHAAIDPLGFALERRHTTRGPVRRSKRVAEPARRVCHCVCGKNAGLRFGPRSRVLRCSSHSQDCAGSRTTRVPLVVINPSYRQKHAVSDEEVAKAMSGANVSPTGRNDQIMMIFKKAIPRRTFIRGVGVTLALPLLDGMIPALAAPDKPVKRFSIVYVPNGRIMEQWTPKTDGTGFELPLLLEPFAPFRDRLLVVTGLTLNIAKHFPGEEVGVHERPCGAYLTGVHPKWTDGADIHNGISLDQIVAKEFGKYTQLASLEVSLDSAGTLGACEKGWSCAYINTLCWRSPTTPIPMENNPRRAFERLFGDVGSTESAERRAIQRRNNSILDSLSEATADLIRGLGPGDRAKISEYLDSIRDIERRIQIAEQESSRDLPSLARPSGVPATFQEHARLMFDLQVLAFQADLTRMITFMVGREKTDRPYPEIGIPDAHHPLTHHAGDPQKIEKVVRIEALQAKMFAYYLEKLRSTPDGDGSLLDHMVINYGCGISEGNGHSVVNLPLVLVGGASYFKGGRHVRYPKGPPLSNLHLTLLDKLGIPVENFGDSTGKLDLLAV
;
A
#
# COMPACT_ATOMS: atom_id res chain seq x y z
N MET A 1 52.74 -27.25 -34.88
CA MET A 1 54.09 -26.81 -35.33
C MET A 1 54.48 -25.59 -34.50
N LEU A 2 55.73 -25.22 -34.19
CA LEU A 2 57.05 -25.85 -34.01
C LEU A 2 58.03 -24.65 -33.92
N ARG A 3 59.02 -24.69 -33.01
CA ARG A 3 60.08 -23.67 -32.73
C ARG A 3 59.73 -22.65 -31.61
N ARG A 4 60.62 -22.36 -30.66
CA ARG A 4 61.97 -22.93 -30.37
C ARG A 4 62.34 -22.82 -28.87
N ILE A 5 63.35 -23.57 -28.45
CA ILE A 5 63.87 -23.71 -27.06
C ILE A 5 65.41 -23.46 -27.08
N VAL A 6 66.01 -23.09 -25.93
CA VAL A 6 67.38 -23.42 -25.39
C VAL A 6 67.80 -22.30 -24.39
N ILE A 7 67.65 -22.47 -23.06
CA ILE A 7 68.54 -23.06 -22.02
C ILE A 7 69.69 -22.15 -21.53
N TRP A 8 69.85 -22.06 -20.19
CA TRP A 8 71.08 -22.05 -19.33
C TRP A 8 70.75 -21.31 -17.99
N THR A 9 70.22 -22.00 -16.97
CA THR A 9 70.91 -22.63 -15.79
C THR A 9 71.53 -21.67 -14.76
N GLY A 10 71.13 -21.80 -13.48
CA GLY A 10 71.70 -21.11 -12.31
C GLY A 10 71.06 -21.58 -11.00
N MET A 11 71.86 -21.86 -9.96
CA MET A 11 71.49 -22.64 -8.76
C MET A 11 71.06 -21.82 -7.52
N VAL A 12 70.09 -22.39 -6.77
CA VAL A 12 70.03 -22.52 -5.29
C VAL A 12 69.84 -21.27 -4.39
N LEU A 13 69.12 -21.53 -3.29
CA LEU A 13 68.72 -20.64 -2.19
C LEU A 13 69.89 -19.93 -1.47
N ALA A 14 69.65 -18.73 -0.94
CA ALA A 14 69.46 -18.52 0.52
C ALA A 14 69.21 -17.04 0.91
N SER A 15 68.72 -16.85 2.14
CA SER A 15 68.84 -15.63 2.98
C SER A 15 67.93 -14.42 2.74
N TYR A 16 67.20 -14.07 3.81
CA TYR A 16 66.58 -12.77 4.09
C TYR A 16 67.59 -11.61 4.07
N VAL A 17 67.11 -10.39 3.71
CA VAL A 17 67.28 -9.15 4.49
C VAL A 17 66.32 -8.06 3.95
N PRO A 18 65.77 -7.16 4.79
CA PRO A 18 64.61 -6.33 4.41
C PRO A 18 64.97 -5.05 3.62
N ALA A 19 64.02 -4.56 2.82
CA ALA A 19 64.08 -3.24 2.21
C ALA A 19 63.89 -2.15 3.27
N ALA A 20 64.93 -1.36 3.52
CA ALA A 20 64.92 -0.30 4.53
C ALA A 20 64.03 0.89 4.13
N SER A 21 63.28 1.42 5.09
CA SER A 21 62.49 2.64 4.93
C SER A 21 63.41 3.88 4.93
N LEU A 22 63.33 4.68 3.87
CA LEU A 22 64.01 5.98 3.80
C LEU A 22 63.37 6.97 4.78
N GLN A 23 64.13 7.37 5.81
CA GLN A 23 63.69 8.30 6.84
C GLN A 23 63.58 9.72 6.28
N SER A 24 62.35 10.20 6.08
CA SER A 24 62.10 11.66 6.09
C SER A 24 62.08 12.13 7.55
N GLN A 25 63.04 12.96 7.94
CA GLN A 25 63.14 13.51 9.30
C GLN A 25 62.15 14.65 9.53
N ASN A 26 60.86 14.33 9.60
CA ASN A 26 59.88 15.24 10.19
C ASN A 26 60.00 15.17 11.72
N THR A 27 60.67 16.17 12.31
CA THR A 27 60.76 16.37 13.76
C THR A 27 59.37 16.62 14.34
N VAL A 28 58.79 15.61 15.00
CA VAL A 28 57.53 15.73 15.73
C VAL A 28 57.73 16.65 16.94
N PRO A 29 57.01 17.79 17.06
CA PRO A 29 57.03 18.59 18.28
C PRO A 29 56.26 17.83 19.36
N THR A 30 56.91 17.49 20.48
CA THR A 30 56.33 16.67 21.56
C THR A 30 55.29 17.43 22.39
N SER A 31 54.15 17.78 21.79
CA SER A 31 53.08 18.56 22.42
C SER A 31 52.13 17.68 23.24
N ALA A 32 52.65 17.05 24.29
CA ALA A 32 51.86 16.32 25.29
C ALA A 32 51.01 17.25 26.21
N LYS A 33 50.67 18.46 25.74
CA LYS A 33 49.91 19.50 26.47
C LYS A 33 48.60 19.92 25.77
N SER A 34 48.36 19.52 24.52
CA SER A 34 47.20 19.97 23.74
C SER A 34 45.87 19.36 24.20
N VAL A 35 45.86 18.07 24.56
CA VAL A 35 44.62 17.32 24.88
C VAL A 35 43.86 17.97 26.04
N GLY A 36 44.53 18.20 27.17
CA GLY A 36 43.90 18.82 28.35
C GLY A 36 43.45 20.27 28.14
N GLN A 37 44.06 21.01 27.20
CA GLN A 37 43.56 22.34 26.82
C GLN A 37 42.32 22.23 25.92
N SER A 38 42.32 21.31 24.94
CA SER A 38 41.17 21.02 24.07
C SER A 38 39.93 20.65 24.88
N ALA A 39 40.07 19.70 25.83
CA ALA A 39 39.05 19.29 26.78
C ALA A 39 38.40 20.50 27.49
N SER A 40 39.23 21.33 28.13
CA SER A 40 38.76 22.50 28.88
C SER A 40 38.05 23.53 28.00
N ALA A 41 38.49 23.72 26.75
CA ALA A 41 37.89 24.65 25.80
C ALA A 41 36.52 24.16 25.31
N ASN A 42 36.40 22.87 24.97
CA ASN A 42 35.15 22.28 24.53
C ASN A 42 34.10 22.25 25.67
N ARG A 43 34.52 21.92 26.90
CA ARG A 43 33.67 22.00 28.08
C ARG A 43 33.21 23.44 28.35
N ALA A 44 34.11 24.42 28.32
CA ALA A 44 33.75 25.83 28.50
C ALA A 44 32.78 26.36 27.43
N LEU A 45 32.90 25.89 26.19
CA LEU A 45 31.97 26.21 25.10
C LEU A 45 30.58 25.60 25.38
N LEU A 46 30.51 24.32 25.75
CA LEU A 46 29.29 23.63 26.14
C LEU A 46 28.60 24.31 27.35
N ASP A 47 29.38 24.70 28.36
CA ASP A 47 28.88 25.41 29.55
C ASP A 47 28.31 26.80 29.18
N THR A 48 28.98 27.53 28.29
CA THR A 48 28.57 28.86 27.83
C THR A 48 27.30 28.85 26.99
N TYR A 49 27.15 27.87 26.08
CA TYR A 49 26.14 27.90 25.03
C TYR A 49 25.00 26.88 25.19
N CYS A 50 25.17 25.82 25.99
CA CYS A 50 24.22 24.71 26.10
C CYS A 50 23.73 24.47 27.54
N VAL A 51 24.65 24.38 28.51
CA VAL A 51 24.31 24.04 29.91
C VAL A 51 23.46 25.11 30.58
N THR A 52 23.47 26.36 30.10
CA THR A 52 22.55 27.42 30.56
C THR A 52 21.05 27.05 30.44
N CYS A 53 20.69 26.07 29.61
CA CYS A 53 19.33 25.53 29.51
C CYS A 53 19.25 24.01 29.75
N HIS A 54 20.30 23.27 29.40
CA HIS A 54 20.41 21.82 29.59
C HIS A 54 21.23 21.50 30.84
N ASN A 55 20.70 21.86 32.02
CA ASN A 55 21.24 21.54 33.33
C ASN A 55 20.16 20.88 34.23
N GLN A 56 20.55 20.30 35.35
CA GLN A 56 19.65 19.66 36.33
C GLN A 56 18.45 20.50 36.77
N LYS A 57 18.57 21.83 36.82
CA LYS A 57 17.51 22.75 37.29
C LYS A 57 16.55 23.17 36.18
N SER A 58 17.03 23.29 34.95
CA SER A 58 16.22 23.73 33.80
C SER A 58 15.74 22.58 32.92
N ALA A 59 16.45 21.45 32.91
CA ALA A 59 16.13 20.18 32.25
C ALA A 59 15.45 20.33 30.88
N THR A 60 15.90 21.28 30.05
CA THR A 60 15.18 21.65 28.83
C THR A 60 15.17 20.47 27.86
N ALA A 61 13.97 20.05 27.44
CA ALA A 61 13.73 18.82 26.68
C ALA A 61 14.29 17.54 27.34
N GLY A 62 14.33 17.49 28.69
CA GLY A 62 14.80 16.33 29.47
C GLY A 62 16.33 16.17 29.53
N LEU A 63 17.10 17.07 28.93
CA LEU A 63 18.54 16.93 28.75
C LEU A 63 19.36 17.66 29.83
N MET A 64 20.35 16.98 30.41
CA MET A 64 21.22 17.45 31.51
C MET A 64 22.71 17.32 31.14
N LEU A 65 23.26 18.32 30.44
CA LEU A 65 24.66 18.37 29.99
C LEU A 65 25.66 18.76 31.10
N ASP A 66 25.16 18.97 32.33
CA ASP A 66 25.94 19.12 33.57
C ASP A 66 26.17 17.79 34.31
N LYS A 67 25.56 16.68 33.86
CA LYS A 67 25.79 15.33 34.44
C LYS A 67 26.62 14.39 33.57
N VAL A 68 26.64 14.59 32.27
CA VAL A 68 27.41 13.77 31.32
C VAL A 68 28.82 14.32 31.14
N ASP A 69 29.82 13.45 31.08
CA ASP A 69 31.22 13.83 30.84
C ASP A 69 31.51 13.88 29.33
N LEU A 70 32.23 14.91 28.91
CA LEU A 70 32.63 15.13 27.52
C LEU A 70 33.80 14.23 27.14
N GLU A 71 34.77 14.06 28.05
CA GLU A 71 35.97 13.24 27.83
C GLU A 71 35.67 11.72 27.84
N LYS A 72 34.43 11.37 28.21
CA LYS A 72 33.88 10.01 28.22
C LYS A 72 32.61 9.94 27.35
N ALA A 73 32.57 10.64 26.21
CA ALA A 73 31.38 10.68 25.34
C ALA A 73 30.82 9.29 24.95
N GLY A 74 31.66 8.25 24.95
CA GLY A 74 31.23 6.86 24.75
C GLY A 74 30.43 6.21 25.89
N GLU A 75 30.51 6.70 27.13
CA GLU A 75 29.69 6.20 28.26
C GLU A 75 28.23 6.69 28.13
N ASP A 76 28.04 7.91 27.58
CA ASP A 76 26.74 8.55 27.35
C ASP A 76 26.41 8.67 25.84
N ALA A 77 26.87 7.71 25.00
CA ALA A 77 26.87 7.85 23.53
C ALA A 77 25.52 8.29 22.94
N ALA A 78 24.42 7.64 23.32
CA ALA A 78 23.06 7.94 22.84
C ALA A 78 22.50 9.31 23.32
N VAL A 79 23.22 10.02 24.20
CA VAL A 79 22.97 11.43 24.56
C VAL A 79 23.80 12.34 23.65
N TRP A 80 25.09 12.03 23.49
CA TRP A 80 26.03 12.84 22.70
C TRP A 80 25.74 12.78 21.19
N GLU A 81 25.28 11.65 20.64
CA GLU A 81 24.76 11.55 19.27
C GLU A 81 23.61 12.53 19.01
N LYS A 82 22.68 12.66 19.97
CA LYS A 82 21.56 13.62 19.87
C LYS A 82 22.07 15.06 19.92
N VAL A 83 23.12 15.35 20.68
CA VAL A 83 23.80 16.65 20.69
C VAL A 83 24.48 16.92 19.34
N VAL A 84 25.34 16.02 18.86
CA VAL A 84 26.01 16.09 17.55
C VAL A 84 25.00 16.34 16.44
N HIS A 85 23.88 15.61 16.43
CA HIS A 85 22.83 15.78 15.45
C HIS A 85 22.14 17.16 15.53
N LYS A 86 21.83 17.68 16.72
CA LYS A 86 21.29 19.06 16.90
C LYS A 86 22.32 20.17 16.63
N LEU A 87 23.62 19.85 16.64
CA LEU A 87 24.70 20.74 16.23
C LEU A 87 24.90 20.71 14.70
N ARG A 88 25.06 19.54 14.07
CA ARG A 88 25.18 19.36 12.60
C ARG A 88 24.07 20.07 11.83
N THR A 89 22.84 19.99 12.34
CA THR A 89 21.63 20.64 11.78
C THR A 89 21.51 22.13 12.08
N ARG A 90 22.42 22.69 12.90
CA ARG A 90 22.39 24.07 13.43
C ARG A 90 21.08 24.44 14.13
N ALA A 91 20.43 23.46 14.74
CA ALA A 91 19.26 23.66 15.60
C ALA A 91 19.65 24.27 16.96
N MET A 92 20.78 23.86 17.53
CA MET A 92 21.26 24.33 18.84
C MET A 92 22.58 25.14 18.75
N PRO A 93 22.77 26.21 19.54
CA PRO A 93 21.76 26.94 20.33
C PRO A 93 20.65 27.51 19.43
N PRO A 94 19.40 27.68 19.90
CA PRO A 94 18.28 28.04 19.05
C PRO A 94 18.37 29.48 18.52
N ALA A 95 17.56 29.80 17.50
CA ALA A 95 17.54 31.13 16.91
C ALA A 95 17.25 32.22 17.97
N GLY A 96 18.00 33.31 17.94
CA GLY A 96 17.92 34.40 18.93
C GLY A 96 18.71 34.18 20.23
N LYS A 97 19.36 33.01 20.41
CA LYS A 97 20.39 32.83 21.45
C LYS A 97 21.79 33.15 20.92
N PRO A 98 22.77 33.45 21.81
CA PRO A 98 24.18 33.46 21.44
C PRO A 98 24.57 32.13 20.78
N ARG A 99 25.43 32.18 19.78
CA ARG A 99 26.00 31.02 19.09
C ARG A 99 27.52 31.14 19.02
N PRO A 100 28.28 30.02 19.01
CA PRO A 100 29.69 30.05 18.66
C PRO A 100 29.93 30.54 17.23
N ASP A 101 31.17 30.93 16.92
CA ASP A 101 31.61 31.09 15.54
C ASP A 101 31.69 29.73 14.81
N ALA A 102 31.72 29.75 13.48
CA ALA A 102 31.67 28.52 12.68
C ALA A 102 32.87 27.57 12.87
N SER A 103 34.05 28.06 13.30
CA SER A 103 35.22 27.22 13.54
C SER A 103 35.13 26.48 14.86
N SER A 104 34.86 27.19 15.97
CA SER A 104 34.64 26.59 17.29
C SER A 104 33.43 25.64 17.29
N TYR A 105 32.38 25.98 16.53
CA TYR A 105 31.19 25.13 16.35
C TYR A 105 31.51 23.80 15.66
N ASN A 106 32.25 23.85 14.55
CA ASN A 106 32.67 22.65 13.83
C ASN A 106 33.70 21.83 14.64
N PHE A 107 34.57 22.49 15.41
CA PHE A 107 35.56 21.82 16.26
C PHE A 107 34.92 20.98 17.36
N LEU A 108 33.92 21.49 18.09
CA LEU A 108 33.17 20.69 19.06
C LEU A 108 32.48 19.48 18.41
N ILE A 109 31.86 19.68 17.24
CA ILE A 109 31.20 18.60 16.49
C ILE A 109 32.21 17.50 16.14
N THR A 110 33.31 17.84 15.48
CA THR A 110 34.32 16.86 15.03
C THR A 110 35.04 16.20 16.20
N HIS A 111 35.23 16.89 17.32
CA HIS A 111 35.73 16.26 18.55
C HIS A 111 34.74 15.22 19.10
N LEU A 112 33.46 15.59 19.29
CA LEU A 112 32.42 14.65 19.75
C LEU A 112 32.30 13.42 18.84
N GLU A 113 32.28 13.62 17.52
CA GLU A 113 32.28 12.55 16.52
C GLU A 113 33.53 11.66 16.66
N THR A 114 34.72 12.26 16.77
CA THR A 114 35.99 11.51 16.91
C THR A 114 36.06 10.69 18.21
N GLU A 115 35.48 11.18 19.31
CA GLU A 115 35.42 10.43 20.57
C GLU A 115 34.35 9.31 20.53
N LEU A 116 33.19 9.55 19.90
CA LEU A 116 32.16 8.54 19.66
C LEU A 116 32.66 7.43 18.71
N ASP A 117 33.31 7.80 17.61
CA ASP A 117 33.92 6.86 16.66
C ASP A 117 35.01 6.02 17.35
N ARG A 118 35.84 6.62 18.22
CA ARG A 118 36.86 5.89 18.99
C ARG A 118 36.23 4.94 20.00
N ALA A 119 35.17 5.36 20.70
CA ALA A 119 34.45 4.51 21.64
C ALA A 119 33.77 3.33 20.91
N SER A 120 33.14 3.59 19.77
CA SER A 120 32.53 2.57 18.90
C SER A 120 33.57 1.59 18.37
N ALA A 121 34.73 2.07 17.90
CA ALA A 121 35.83 1.21 17.46
C ALA A 121 36.44 0.36 18.59
N ALA A 122 36.46 0.88 19.83
CA ALA A 122 36.96 0.17 21.01
C ALA A 122 35.98 -0.86 21.59
N LYS A 123 34.66 -0.60 21.49
CA LYS A 123 33.59 -1.53 21.88
C LYS A 123 32.46 -1.53 20.84
N PRO A 124 32.62 -2.25 19.70
CA PRO A 124 31.64 -2.24 18.62
C PRO A 124 30.28 -2.79 19.06
N ASN A 125 29.25 -1.95 18.94
CA ASN A 125 27.85 -2.32 19.11
C ASN A 125 27.15 -2.32 17.74
N PRO A 126 27.07 -3.47 17.03
CA PRO A 126 26.34 -3.56 15.77
C PRO A 126 24.82 -3.60 15.94
N GLY A 127 24.31 -3.54 17.18
CA GLY A 127 22.91 -3.83 17.51
C GLY A 127 22.56 -5.32 17.40
N ARG A 128 21.31 -5.65 17.75
CA ARG A 128 20.68 -6.95 17.43
C ARG A 128 19.62 -6.68 16.37
N PRO A 129 19.66 -7.30 15.17
CA PRO A 129 18.52 -7.26 14.27
C PRO A 129 17.38 -8.10 14.84
N ALA A 130 16.15 -7.61 14.77
CA ALA A 130 14.97 -8.43 15.04
C ALA A 130 14.75 -9.44 13.90
N ILE A 131 14.25 -10.64 14.23
CA ILE A 131 13.91 -11.64 13.22
C ILE A 131 12.96 -11.07 12.15
N HIS A 132 13.39 -11.20 10.90
CA HIS A 132 12.84 -10.50 9.75
C HIS A 132 12.06 -11.47 8.86
N ARG A 133 10.76 -11.25 8.68
CA ARG A 133 9.96 -11.95 7.67
C ARG A 133 10.22 -11.34 6.29
N LEU A 134 10.25 -12.16 5.23
CA LEU A 134 10.26 -11.67 3.85
C LEU A 134 9.00 -10.84 3.59
N ASN A 135 9.18 -9.56 3.26
CA ASN A 135 8.06 -8.69 2.88
C ASN A 135 7.51 -9.08 1.49
N ARG A 136 6.41 -8.46 1.06
CA ARG A 136 5.73 -8.74 -0.21
C ARG A 136 6.66 -8.67 -1.43
N ALA A 137 7.60 -7.73 -1.47
CA ALA A 137 8.57 -7.59 -2.56
C ALA A 137 9.69 -8.65 -2.48
N GLU A 138 10.24 -8.88 -1.28
CA GLU A 138 11.27 -9.90 -1.05
C GLU A 138 10.76 -11.32 -1.32
N TYR A 139 9.51 -11.62 -0.93
CA TYR A 139 8.84 -12.88 -1.25
C TYR A 139 8.68 -13.03 -2.76
N THR A 140 8.15 -12.02 -3.46
CA THR A 140 7.97 -12.03 -4.92
C THR A 140 9.29 -12.28 -5.67
N ASN A 141 10.35 -11.55 -5.30
CA ASN A 141 11.70 -11.77 -5.85
C ASN A 141 12.24 -13.18 -5.53
N ALA A 142 12.05 -13.67 -4.31
CA ALA A 142 12.47 -15.01 -3.91
C ALA A 142 11.73 -16.11 -4.70
N ILE A 143 10.45 -15.93 -5.06
CA ILE A 143 9.71 -16.86 -5.92
C ILE A 143 10.30 -16.90 -7.33
N ARG A 144 10.55 -15.73 -7.95
CA ARG A 144 11.23 -15.65 -9.26
C ARG A 144 12.61 -16.32 -9.21
N ASP A 145 13.43 -15.98 -8.23
CA ASP A 145 14.80 -16.47 -8.14
C ASP A 145 14.89 -17.95 -7.72
N LEU A 146 13.90 -18.49 -7.00
CA LEU A 146 13.80 -19.92 -6.68
C LEU A 146 13.21 -20.74 -7.84
N LEU A 147 12.14 -20.26 -8.48
CA LEU A 147 11.28 -21.06 -9.36
C LEU A 147 11.23 -20.61 -10.82
N ALA A 148 11.80 -19.45 -11.18
CA ALA A 148 11.67 -18.85 -12.52
C ALA A 148 10.19 -18.65 -12.94
N VAL A 149 9.42 -18.08 -12.00
CA VAL A 149 8.02 -17.68 -12.16
C VAL A 149 7.90 -16.26 -11.61
N ASP A 150 7.56 -15.29 -12.46
CA ASP A 150 7.13 -13.98 -12.00
C ASP A 150 5.67 -14.06 -11.50
N ILE A 151 5.37 -13.36 -10.39
CA ILE A 151 4.04 -13.31 -9.80
C ILE A 151 3.62 -11.88 -9.48
N ASP A 152 2.33 -11.61 -9.56
CA ASP A 152 1.73 -10.40 -8.97
C ASP A 152 1.67 -10.55 -7.44
N GLY A 153 2.67 -9.99 -6.76
CA GLY A 153 2.70 -9.94 -5.31
C GLY A 153 1.59 -9.07 -4.70
N GLU A 154 0.99 -8.14 -5.44
CA GLU A 154 -0.03 -7.22 -4.93
C GLU A 154 -1.41 -7.86 -4.79
N SER A 155 -1.79 -8.78 -5.68
CA SER A 155 -3.04 -9.55 -5.52
C SER A 155 -2.91 -10.79 -4.64
N LEU A 156 -1.72 -11.36 -4.51
CA LEU A 156 -1.49 -12.57 -3.72
C LEU A 156 -1.31 -12.28 -2.21
N LEU A 157 -0.67 -11.16 -1.85
CA LEU A 157 -0.33 -10.81 -0.47
C LEU A 157 -0.76 -9.37 -0.12
N PRO A 158 -1.25 -9.12 1.11
CA PRO A 158 -1.58 -7.77 1.55
C PRO A 158 -0.32 -6.88 1.65
N VAL A 159 -0.53 -5.57 1.67
CA VAL A 159 0.54 -4.58 1.93
C VAL A 159 1.09 -4.78 3.35
N ASP A 160 2.41 -4.80 3.48
CA ASP A 160 3.11 -4.87 4.77
C ASP A 160 3.02 -3.55 5.56
N GLU A 161 3.28 -3.61 6.87
CA GLU A 161 3.35 -2.42 7.72
C GLU A 161 4.63 -1.62 7.41
N VAL A 162 4.47 -0.30 7.22
CA VAL A 162 5.57 0.62 6.86
C VAL A 162 6.01 1.36 8.12
N ASP A 163 7.27 1.19 8.50
CA ASP A 163 7.91 1.94 9.59
C ASP A 163 9.10 2.77 9.07
N HIS A 164 9.32 3.94 9.64
CA HIS A 164 10.31 4.94 9.22
C HIS A 164 10.36 5.25 7.69
N GLY A 165 9.31 4.90 6.94
CA GLY A 165 9.22 5.06 5.48
C GLY A 165 9.58 3.82 4.65
N PHE A 166 9.83 2.66 5.28
CA PHE A 166 10.21 1.41 4.62
C PHE A 166 9.30 0.23 5.00
N ASP A 167 8.95 -0.60 4.01
CA ASP A 167 8.17 -1.84 4.13
C ASP A 167 9.02 -3.07 4.53
N ASN A 168 10.30 -2.89 4.86
CA ASN A 168 11.25 -3.96 5.14
C ASN A 168 11.97 -3.84 6.50
N ILE A 169 11.39 -3.09 7.45
CA ILE A 169 11.91 -3.02 8.82
C ILE A 169 11.48 -4.25 9.60
N GLY A 170 12.46 -5.03 10.07
CA GLY A 170 12.24 -6.30 10.75
C GLY A 170 11.15 -6.23 11.81
N ASP A 171 11.25 -5.30 12.77
CA ASP A 171 10.32 -5.16 13.90
C ASP A 171 8.84 -5.02 13.51
N ALA A 172 8.51 -4.24 12.47
CA ALA A 172 7.13 -4.06 11.99
C ALA A 172 6.54 -5.31 11.31
N LEU A 173 7.38 -6.22 10.82
CA LEU A 173 6.96 -7.39 10.04
C LEU A 173 6.52 -8.55 10.95
N SER A 174 5.32 -8.40 11.53
CA SER A 174 4.59 -9.45 12.24
C SER A 174 4.04 -10.55 11.30
N VAL A 175 3.46 -11.61 11.88
CA VAL A 175 2.56 -12.54 11.15
C VAL A 175 1.26 -12.70 11.93
N THR A 176 0.16 -12.59 11.21
CA THR A 176 -1.20 -12.87 11.70
C THR A 176 -1.77 -14.12 11.02
N PRO A 177 -2.79 -14.79 11.60
CA PRO A 177 -3.43 -15.94 10.97
C PRO A 177 -3.85 -15.66 9.52
N VAL A 178 -4.47 -14.51 9.26
CA VAL A 178 -4.92 -14.09 7.92
C VAL A 178 -3.76 -13.91 6.93
N LEU A 179 -2.57 -13.48 7.40
CA LEU A 179 -1.39 -13.39 6.54
C LEU A 179 -0.84 -14.79 6.22
N LEU A 180 -0.83 -15.72 7.17
CA LEU A 180 -0.43 -17.10 6.94
C LEU A 180 -1.41 -17.85 6.02
N GLU A 181 -2.73 -17.63 6.16
CA GLU A 181 -3.76 -18.09 5.22
C GLU A 181 -3.48 -17.61 3.79
N ARG A 182 -3.08 -16.32 3.63
CA ARG A 182 -2.69 -15.75 2.33
C ARG A 182 -1.40 -16.36 1.79
N TYR A 183 -0.37 -16.56 2.61
CA TYR A 183 0.83 -17.30 2.19
C TYR A 183 0.52 -18.74 1.76
N MET A 184 -0.38 -19.46 2.44
CA MET A 184 -0.80 -20.82 2.04
C MET A 184 -1.57 -20.82 0.72
N SER A 185 -2.44 -19.83 0.49
CA SER A 185 -3.15 -19.69 -0.79
C SER A 185 -2.21 -19.31 -1.93
N ALA A 186 -1.33 -18.32 -1.71
CA ALA A 186 -0.30 -17.91 -2.65
C ALA A 186 0.63 -19.09 -3.00
N ALA A 187 1.15 -19.81 -2.02
CA ALA A 187 1.98 -21.00 -2.24
C ALA A 187 1.25 -22.08 -3.07
N ARG A 188 -0.07 -22.24 -2.92
CA ARG A 188 -0.89 -23.17 -3.73
C ARG A 188 -1.09 -22.69 -5.17
N ALA A 189 -1.22 -21.39 -5.39
CA ALA A 189 -1.23 -20.80 -6.74
C ALA A 189 0.14 -20.92 -7.41
N ILE A 190 1.20 -20.48 -6.72
CA ILE A 190 2.60 -20.55 -7.17
C ILE A 190 3.01 -22.00 -7.47
N GLY A 191 2.68 -22.96 -6.61
CA GLY A 191 3.03 -24.36 -6.81
C GLY A 191 2.46 -24.94 -8.11
N ARG A 192 1.19 -24.63 -8.41
CA ARG A 192 0.53 -25.04 -9.68
C ARG A 192 1.02 -24.26 -10.88
N MET A 193 1.33 -22.98 -10.72
CA MET A 193 1.95 -22.18 -11.78
C MET A 193 3.32 -22.77 -12.15
N ALA A 194 4.17 -23.02 -11.16
CA ALA A 194 5.54 -23.49 -11.32
C ALA A 194 5.65 -24.95 -11.82
N VAL A 195 4.79 -25.85 -11.33
CA VAL A 195 4.72 -27.23 -11.83
C VAL A 195 3.94 -27.33 -13.15
N GLY A 196 2.84 -26.58 -13.29
CA GLY A 196 1.86 -26.70 -14.37
C GLY A 196 0.69 -27.62 -14.01
N GLU A 197 -0.50 -27.33 -14.54
CA GLU A 197 -1.75 -28.01 -14.19
C GLU A 197 -2.46 -28.51 -15.48
N PRO A 198 -2.47 -29.83 -15.76
CA PRO A 198 -2.95 -30.36 -17.05
C PRO A 198 -4.49 -30.38 -17.19
N GLU A 199 -5.23 -30.40 -16.08
CA GLU A 199 -6.70 -30.40 -16.06
C GLU A 199 -7.30 -29.03 -15.72
N ILE A 200 -6.57 -27.94 -16.00
CA ILE A 200 -7.01 -26.58 -15.68
C ILE A 200 -8.21 -26.16 -16.55
N ARG A 201 -9.32 -25.79 -15.89
CA ARG A 201 -10.51 -25.27 -16.57
C ARG A 201 -10.26 -23.85 -17.12
N PRO A 202 -10.83 -23.49 -18.29
CA PRO A 202 -10.70 -22.14 -18.84
C PRO A 202 -11.14 -21.06 -17.86
N PHE A 203 -10.36 -20.00 -17.72
CA PHE A 203 -10.71 -18.79 -16.97
C PHE A 203 -10.56 -17.54 -17.84
N SER A 204 -10.72 -16.36 -17.25
CA SER A 204 -10.41 -15.08 -17.91
C SER A 204 -9.72 -14.12 -16.97
N GLU A 205 -8.74 -13.37 -17.48
CA GLU A 205 -7.99 -12.36 -16.75
C GLU A 205 -8.00 -11.05 -17.53
N THR A 206 -8.22 -9.93 -16.83
CA THR A 206 -8.46 -8.61 -17.43
C THR A 206 -7.34 -7.64 -17.07
N TYR A 207 -6.72 -7.06 -18.09
CA TYR A 207 -5.66 -6.06 -17.98
C TYR A 207 -6.21 -4.68 -18.33
N GLU A 208 -6.58 -3.90 -17.31
CA GLU A 208 -7.05 -2.51 -17.45
C GLU A 208 -5.89 -1.56 -17.81
N ILE A 209 -6.13 -0.61 -18.72
CA ILE A 209 -5.22 0.52 -19.01
C ILE A 209 -5.80 1.78 -18.34
N PRO A 210 -5.01 2.57 -17.57
CA PRO A 210 -5.51 3.77 -16.92
C PRO A 210 -6.16 4.75 -17.92
N LYS A 211 -7.41 5.14 -17.68
CA LYS A 211 -8.20 5.95 -18.64
C LYS A 211 -7.59 7.32 -18.96
N PHE A 212 -6.72 7.82 -18.09
CA PHE A 212 -5.99 9.09 -18.26
C PHE A 212 -4.63 8.96 -18.99
N LEU A 213 -4.27 7.75 -19.45
CA LEU A 213 -3.05 7.50 -20.24
C LEU A 213 -3.29 7.82 -21.72
N THR A 214 -2.47 8.70 -22.29
CA THR A 214 -2.51 9.08 -23.71
C THR A 214 -1.80 8.02 -24.55
N GLN A 215 -2.52 7.44 -25.53
CA GLN A 215 -2.10 6.29 -26.34
C GLN A 215 -1.81 6.64 -27.82
N ASP A 216 -1.48 7.90 -28.11
CA ASP A 216 -1.09 8.34 -29.47
C ASP A 216 0.33 7.88 -29.87
N ASP A 217 1.20 7.59 -28.89
CA ASP A 217 2.59 7.13 -29.06
C ASP A 217 2.77 5.63 -28.72
N ARG A 218 3.95 5.05 -29.00
CA ARG A 218 4.36 3.69 -28.57
C ARG A 218 4.48 3.63 -27.04
N MET A 219 3.65 2.82 -26.38
CA MET A 219 3.47 2.81 -24.92
C MET A 219 4.54 2.08 -24.10
N SER A 220 5.31 1.17 -24.69
CA SER A 220 6.40 0.44 -24.01
C SER A 220 7.50 0.05 -25.01
N ASP A 221 8.72 -0.14 -24.51
CA ASP A 221 9.80 -0.72 -25.30
C ASP A 221 9.59 -2.22 -25.62
N ASP A 222 8.68 -2.90 -24.91
CA ASP A 222 8.17 -4.25 -25.26
C ASP A 222 7.24 -4.25 -26.49
N LEU A 223 6.74 -3.09 -26.94
CA LEU A 223 5.90 -2.98 -28.14
C LEU A 223 6.76 -2.79 -29.42
N PRO A 224 6.27 -3.20 -30.61
CA PRO A 224 7.00 -3.00 -31.87
C PRO A 224 7.29 -1.54 -32.22
N PHE A 225 8.40 -1.30 -32.92
CA PHE A 225 8.61 -0.02 -33.62
C PHE A 225 7.51 0.21 -34.68
N GLY A 226 7.04 1.45 -34.80
CA GLY A 226 5.94 1.80 -35.69
C GLY A 226 4.54 1.46 -35.15
N SER A 227 4.41 1.06 -33.88
CA SER A 227 3.11 0.95 -33.21
C SER A 227 2.75 2.22 -32.43
N ARG A 228 1.48 2.34 -32.04
CA ARG A 228 0.96 3.33 -31.09
C ARG A 228 -0.09 2.71 -30.17
N GLY A 229 -0.15 3.18 -28.94
CA GLY A 229 -1.16 2.77 -27.96
C GLY A 229 -1.15 1.29 -27.59
N GLY A 230 -2.15 0.88 -26.82
CA GLY A 230 -2.29 -0.48 -26.33
C GLY A 230 -1.23 -0.88 -25.28
N ILE A 231 -1.04 -2.18 -25.12
CA ILE A 231 -0.38 -2.79 -23.96
C ILE A 231 0.47 -4.00 -24.35
N ALA A 232 1.56 -4.21 -23.60
CA ALA A 232 2.34 -5.43 -23.59
C ALA A 232 2.16 -6.12 -22.22
N ILE A 233 1.75 -7.39 -22.24
CA ILE A 233 1.30 -8.16 -21.08
C ILE A 233 2.21 -9.38 -20.94
N ARG A 234 2.85 -9.54 -19.77
CA ARG A 234 3.66 -10.72 -19.45
C ARG A 234 2.77 -11.79 -18.83
N TYR A 235 2.02 -12.49 -19.67
CA TYR A 235 1.04 -13.50 -19.26
C TYR A 235 1.70 -14.85 -18.94
N TYR A 236 1.23 -15.52 -17.88
CA TYR A 236 1.60 -16.92 -17.63
C TYR A 236 0.58 -17.86 -18.25
N PHE A 237 0.95 -18.54 -19.33
CA PHE A 237 0.12 -19.57 -19.95
C PHE A 237 0.23 -20.87 -19.11
N PRO A 238 -0.84 -21.33 -18.43
CA PRO A 238 -0.75 -22.46 -17.48
C PRO A 238 -0.56 -23.83 -18.13
N ALA A 239 -1.02 -24.01 -19.38
CA ALA A 239 -0.93 -25.26 -20.14
C ALA A 239 -0.80 -25.01 -21.65
N ASP A 240 -0.42 -26.04 -22.41
CA ASP A 240 -0.38 -26.00 -23.87
C ASP A 240 -1.80 -26.13 -24.43
N GLY A 241 -2.33 -25.10 -25.07
CA GLY A 241 -3.72 -25.10 -25.54
C GLY A 241 -4.09 -23.91 -26.41
N GLU A 242 -5.38 -23.77 -26.69
CA GLU A 242 -5.97 -22.60 -27.34
C GLU A 242 -6.35 -21.53 -26.31
N TYR A 243 -6.15 -20.27 -26.67
CA TYR A 243 -6.46 -19.10 -25.85
C TYR A 243 -7.12 -18.05 -26.74
N THR A 244 -7.96 -17.21 -26.15
CA THR A 244 -8.52 -16.03 -26.80
C THR A 244 -7.98 -14.76 -26.15
N VAL A 245 -7.72 -13.74 -26.96
CA VAL A 245 -7.46 -12.38 -26.51
C VAL A 245 -8.55 -11.49 -27.09
N ARG A 246 -9.34 -10.87 -26.22
CA ARG A 246 -10.41 -9.92 -26.57
C ARG A 246 -10.02 -8.52 -26.13
N VAL A 247 -10.36 -7.53 -26.95
CA VAL A 247 -9.97 -6.12 -26.75
C VAL A 247 -11.20 -5.25 -26.58
N PHE A 248 -11.21 -4.42 -25.54
CA PHE A 248 -12.19 -3.36 -25.33
C PHE A 248 -11.52 -2.00 -25.55
N LEU A 249 -12.25 -1.08 -26.18
CA LEU A 249 -11.77 0.22 -26.63
C LEU A 249 -12.23 1.33 -25.68
N GLN A 250 -11.42 2.37 -25.55
CA GLN A 250 -11.67 3.46 -24.60
C GLN A 250 -12.94 4.22 -24.97
N ARG A 251 -13.84 4.31 -23.99
CA ARG A 251 -15.10 5.04 -24.07
C ARG A 251 -15.04 6.39 -23.37
N ASN A 252 -15.81 7.35 -23.86
CA ASN A 252 -16.00 8.65 -23.22
C ASN A 252 -17.08 8.62 -22.11
N SER A 253 -17.32 9.75 -21.45
CA SER A 253 -18.31 9.90 -20.35
C SER A 253 -19.79 9.74 -20.75
N ARG A 254 -20.10 9.25 -21.95
CA ARG A 254 -21.42 8.82 -22.43
C ARG A 254 -21.33 7.46 -23.15
N ASP A 255 -20.33 6.65 -22.81
CA ASP A 255 -20.12 5.30 -23.34
C ASP A 255 -19.80 5.20 -24.84
N TYR A 256 -19.54 6.31 -25.54
CA TYR A 256 -19.09 6.26 -26.94
C TYR A 256 -17.63 5.86 -27.03
N ILE A 257 -17.32 4.85 -27.83
CA ILE A 257 -15.95 4.44 -28.16
C ILE A 257 -15.25 5.55 -28.96
N ARG A 258 -14.01 5.85 -28.56
CA ARG A 258 -13.15 6.87 -29.15
C ARG A 258 -12.59 6.42 -30.52
N GLY A 259 -12.58 7.33 -31.49
CA GLY A 259 -11.75 7.24 -32.69
C GLY A 259 -12.25 6.32 -33.81
N LEU A 260 -13.53 5.95 -33.83
CA LEU A 260 -14.10 5.06 -34.86
C LEU A 260 -14.38 5.73 -36.23
N ALA A 261 -14.05 7.02 -36.39
CA ALA A 261 -14.32 7.78 -37.62
C ALA A 261 -13.38 7.42 -38.79
N GLU A 262 -12.22 6.84 -38.53
CA GLU A 262 -11.25 6.39 -39.54
C GLU A 262 -10.97 4.89 -39.43
N LEU A 263 -10.46 4.31 -40.53
CA LEU A 263 -9.89 2.96 -40.53
C LEU A 263 -8.56 2.94 -39.77
N HIS A 264 -8.42 2.04 -38.80
CA HIS A 264 -7.20 1.75 -38.04
C HIS A 264 -6.87 0.25 -38.09
N GLN A 265 -5.61 -0.11 -37.91
CA GLN A 265 -5.16 -1.51 -37.88
C GLN A 265 -4.67 -1.89 -36.48
N LEU A 266 -5.22 -2.97 -35.93
CA LEU A 266 -4.95 -3.49 -34.59
C LEU A 266 -4.13 -4.78 -34.69
N ASP A 267 -2.90 -4.75 -34.19
CA ASP A 267 -1.88 -5.80 -34.31
C ASP A 267 -1.80 -6.62 -33.01
N PHE A 268 -2.04 -7.93 -33.12
CA PHE A 268 -2.02 -8.90 -32.02
C PHE A 268 -0.77 -9.78 -32.15
N ARG A 269 0.00 -9.89 -31.07
CA ARG A 269 1.31 -10.58 -31.07
C ARG A 269 1.53 -11.46 -29.85
N LEU A 270 2.34 -12.51 -30.04
CA LEU A 270 2.89 -13.38 -28.99
C LEU A 270 4.41 -13.46 -29.19
N ASP A 271 5.19 -13.19 -28.14
CA ASP A 271 6.67 -13.18 -28.14
C ASP A 271 7.28 -12.36 -29.30
N GLY A 272 6.57 -11.32 -29.75
CA GLY A 272 6.94 -10.45 -30.87
C GLY A 272 6.44 -10.89 -32.26
N GLU A 273 6.04 -12.15 -32.43
CA GLU A 273 5.46 -12.66 -33.69
C GLU A 273 3.99 -12.23 -33.84
N ARG A 274 3.54 -11.98 -35.08
CA ARG A 274 2.17 -11.54 -35.38
C ARG A 274 1.21 -12.71 -35.45
N ILE A 275 0.25 -12.76 -34.53
CA ILE A 275 -0.89 -13.68 -34.53
C ILE A 275 -1.91 -13.23 -35.58
N LYS A 276 -2.31 -11.96 -35.52
CA LYS A 276 -3.44 -11.42 -36.29
C LYS A 276 -3.29 -9.91 -36.48
N LEU A 277 -3.80 -9.42 -37.60
CA LEU A 277 -4.05 -8.00 -37.84
C LEU A 277 -5.55 -7.84 -38.12
N LEU A 278 -6.23 -7.00 -37.34
CA LEU A 278 -7.64 -6.65 -37.52
C LEU A 278 -7.77 -5.20 -37.98
N THR A 279 -8.93 -4.84 -38.54
CA THR A 279 -9.26 -3.47 -38.95
C THR A 279 -10.41 -2.96 -38.08
N VAL A 280 -10.32 -1.71 -37.64
CA VAL A 280 -11.19 -1.12 -36.61
C VAL A 280 -11.56 0.32 -37.00
N GLY A 281 -12.84 0.68 -36.92
CA GLY A 281 -13.34 2.01 -37.28
C GLY A 281 -13.48 2.24 -38.79
N GLY A 282 -14.33 3.20 -39.17
CA GLY A 282 -14.67 3.51 -40.56
C GLY A 282 -15.36 2.36 -41.31
N GLY A 283 -15.40 2.47 -42.64
CA GLY A 283 -15.97 1.43 -43.51
C GLY A 283 -17.51 1.46 -43.62
N ALA A 284 -18.09 0.36 -44.08
CA ALA A 284 -19.51 0.26 -44.45
C ALA A 284 -20.46 -0.08 -43.28
N GLU A 285 -19.92 -0.25 -42.07
CA GLU A 285 -20.66 -0.61 -40.85
C GLU A 285 -21.14 0.63 -40.10
N LEU A 286 -20.32 1.70 -40.07
CA LEU A 286 -20.67 3.00 -39.51
C LEU A 286 -21.68 3.71 -40.44
N LYS A 287 -22.98 3.62 -40.10
CA LYS A 287 -24.10 4.16 -40.90
C LYS A 287 -24.81 5.30 -40.15
N GLY A 288 -25.39 6.23 -40.90
CA GLY A 288 -26.11 7.39 -40.37
C GLY A 288 -25.22 8.56 -39.92
N GLU A 289 -25.79 9.56 -39.25
CA GLU A 289 -25.02 10.63 -38.62
C GLU A 289 -24.46 10.16 -37.27
N PRO A 290 -23.15 10.24 -37.00
CA PRO A 290 -22.56 9.78 -35.75
C PRO A 290 -22.85 10.71 -34.56
N GLY A 291 -22.92 10.13 -33.36
CA GLY A 291 -23.08 10.89 -32.11
C GLY A 291 -21.95 11.92 -31.89
N PRO A 292 -22.21 13.02 -31.16
CA PRO A 292 -21.34 14.19 -31.15
C PRO A 292 -19.92 13.95 -30.59
N ILE A 293 -18.96 14.71 -31.13
CA ILE A 293 -17.52 14.61 -30.80
C ILE A 293 -17.23 14.85 -29.31
N PHE A 294 -18.06 15.63 -28.61
CA PHE A 294 -17.98 15.84 -27.17
C PHE A 294 -19.27 15.37 -26.46
N SER A 295 -19.11 14.60 -25.39
CA SER A 295 -20.21 14.06 -24.58
C SER A 295 -21.08 15.10 -23.86
N GLN A 296 -20.75 16.40 -23.94
CA GLN A 296 -21.61 17.48 -23.42
C GLN A 296 -22.72 17.93 -24.39
N ALA A 297 -22.63 17.62 -25.69
CA ALA A 297 -23.60 18.14 -26.66
C ALA A 297 -24.99 17.46 -26.52
N ALA A 298 -26.06 18.23 -26.68
CA ALA A 298 -27.45 17.77 -26.50
C ALA A 298 -28.06 17.11 -27.76
N ARG A 299 -27.25 16.38 -28.54
CA ARG A 299 -27.69 15.58 -29.69
C ARG A 299 -27.25 14.13 -29.53
N VAL A 300 -28.03 13.23 -30.12
CA VAL A 300 -27.78 11.80 -30.28
C VAL A 300 -27.67 11.56 -31.80
N GLY A 301 -26.84 10.61 -32.23
CA GLY A 301 -26.72 10.22 -33.63
C GLY A 301 -27.85 9.30 -34.11
N ASP A 302 -27.68 8.73 -35.31
CA ASP A 302 -28.56 7.71 -35.85
C ASP A 302 -28.45 6.40 -35.04
N PRO A 303 -29.56 5.70 -34.72
CA PRO A 303 -29.52 4.47 -33.93
C PRO A 303 -28.56 3.39 -34.44
N SER A 304 -28.30 3.31 -35.75
CA SER A 304 -27.33 2.36 -36.31
C SER A 304 -25.87 2.77 -36.07
N SER A 305 -25.57 4.08 -36.04
CA SER A 305 -24.27 4.61 -35.61
C SER A 305 -24.07 4.39 -34.12
N GLU A 306 -25.06 4.78 -33.30
CA GLU A 306 -25.01 4.64 -31.83
C GLU A 306 -24.77 3.18 -31.41
N THR A 307 -25.45 2.22 -32.04
CA THR A 307 -25.26 0.78 -31.76
C THR A 307 -23.83 0.30 -32.04
N TYR A 308 -23.22 0.76 -33.15
CA TYR A 308 -21.84 0.43 -33.49
C TYR A 308 -20.84 1.09 -32.51
N GLU A 309 -21.08 2.36 -32.20
CA GLU A 309 -20.19 3.22 -31.42
C GLU A 309 -20.24 2.98 -29.89
N HIS A 310 -21.27 2.28 -29.38
CA HIS A 310 -21.35 1.86 -27.97
C HIS A 310 -20.83 0.44 -27.70
N GLY A 311 -20.59 -0.37 -28.74
CA GLY A 311 -20.05 -1.72 -28.53
C GLY A 311 -20.05 -2.66 -29.74
N GLY A 312 -20.86 -2.42 -30.77
CA GLY A 312 -20.96 -3.33 -31.92
C GLY A 312 -19.63 -3.62 -32.62
N VAL A 313 -18.70 -2.65 -32.66
CA VAL A 313 -17.34 -2.85 -33.20
C VAL A 313 -16.51 -3.88 -32.42
N GLU A 314 -16.78 -4.08 -31.12
CA GLU A 314 -16.00 -4.94 -30.23
C GLU A 314 -16.39 -6.42 -30.32
N GLU A 315 -17.54 -6.74 -30.92
CA GLU A 315 -17.96 -8.12 -31.22
C GLU A 315 -17.00 -8.85 -32.16
N HIS A 316 -16.12 -8.11 -32.84
CA HIS A 316 -15.16 -8.64 -33.82
C HIS A 316 -13.70 -8.49 -33.35
N LEU A 317 -13.46 -8.01 -32.12
CA LEU A 317 -12.11 -7.78 -31.56
C LEU A 317 -11.64 -8.90 -30.63
N GLU A 318 -12.02 -10.15 -30.95
CA GLU A 318 -11.52 -11.36 -30.29
C GLU A 318 -10.67 -12.20 -31.26
N VAL A 319 -9.49 -12.62 -30.81
CA VAL A 319 -8.56 -13.44 -31.58
C VAL A 319 -8.24 -14.72 -30.83
N ARG A 320 -8.54 -15.88 -31.44
CA ARG A 320 -8.12 -17.19 -30.93
C ARG A 320 -6.77 -17.62 -31.54
N PHE A 321 -5.90 -18.20 -30.71
CA PHE A 321 -4.57 -18.69 -31.08
C PHE A 321 -4.13 -19.84 -30.17
N ARG A 322 -3.05 -20.54 -30.55
CA ARG A 322 -2.42 -21.56 -29.70
C ARG A 322 -1.19 -20.99 -29.00
N ALA A 323 -1.01 -21.32 -27.73
CA ALA A 323 0.14 -20.94 -26.94
C ALA A 323 0.76 -22.17 -26.24
N LYS A 324 2.05 -22.06 -25.92
CA LYS A 324 2.79 -23.04 -25.11
C LYS A 324 2.93 -22.52 -23.68
N ALA A 325 2.85 -23.44 -22.72
CA ALA A 325 2.90 -23.13 -21.30
C ALA A 325 4.16 -22.33 -20.91
N GLY A 326 4.06 -21.63 -19.79
CA GLY A 326 5.08 -20.73 -19.27
C GLY A 326 4.76 -19.26 -19.49
N GLN A 327 5.66 -18.40 -19.03
CA GLN A 327 5.57 -16.95 -19.18
C GLN A 327 5.90 -16.53 -20.62
N ARG A 328 5.09 -15.63 -21.17
CA ARG A 328 5.14 -15.15 -22.57
C ARG A 328 4.78 -13.67 -22.65
N LEU A 329 5.10 -13.02 -23.76
CA LEU A 329 4.74 -11.61 -24.01
C LEU A 329 3.58 -11.52 -25.00
N VAL A 330 2.38 -11.22 -24.52
CA VAL A 330 1.21 -10.89 -25.35
C VAL A 330 1.21 -9.38 -25.59
N ALA A 331 1.26 -8.94 -26.84
CA ALA A 331 1.21 -7.51 -27.18
C ALA A 331 0.03 -7.20 -28.10
N VAL A 332 -0.72 -6.16 -27.74
CA VAL A 332 -1.88 -5.68 -28.51
C VAL A 332 -1.75 -4.18 -28.67
N THR A 333 -1.65 -3.70 -29.91
CA THR A 333 -1.28 -2.31 -30.21
C THR A 333 -1.79 -1.90 -31.59
N PHE A 334 -2.04 -0.60 -31.81
CA PHE A 334 -2.41 -0.13 -33.15
C PHE A 334 -1.15 0.12 -33.98
N LEU A 335 -1.22 -0.06 -35.30
CA LEU A 335 -0.17 0.40 -36.20
C LEU A 335 -0.23 1.92 -36.34
N SER A 336 0.93 2.58 -36.24
CA SER A 336 1.03 4.03 -36.39
C SER A 336 0.89 4.44 -37.86
N LYS A 337 0.16 5.53 -38.10
CA LYS A 337 0.05 6.16 -39.42
C LYS A 337 1.21 7.14 -39.58
N ASN A 338 2.08 6.92 -40.56
CA ASN A 338 3.17 7.84 -40.92
C ASN A 338 2.63 9.09 -41.66
N ALA A 339 1.64 9.77 -41.09
CA ALA A 339 0.96 10.93 -41.64
C ALA A 339 0.87 12.03 -40.58
N ILE A 340 1.19 13.26 -40.95
CA ILE A 340 1.02 14.43 -40.08
C ILE A 340 -0.40 14.96 -40.29
N PRO A 341 -1.21 15.18 -39.22
CA PRO A 341 -2.52 15.78 -39.37
C PRO A 341 -2.44 17.23 -39.89
N GLU A 342 -2.91 17.46 -41.12
CA GLU A 342 -3.05 18.80 -41.68
C GLU A 342 -4.40 19.41 -41.26
N GLY A 343 -4.39 20.60 -40.66
CA GLY A 343 -5.62 21.28 -40.26
C GLY A 343 -5.41 22.37 -39.21
N VAL A 344 -6.50 22.72 -38.51
CA VAL A 344 -6.45 23.65 -37.38
C VAL A 344 -5.86 22.92 -36.17
N PHE A 345 -4.70 23.39 -35.68
CA PHE A 345 -4.13 22.93 -34.42
C PHE A 345 -5.15 23.10 -33.28
N GLN A 346 -5.65 21.97 -32.77
CA GLN A 346 -6.45 21.96 -31.55
C GLN A 346 -5.57 22.35 -30.35
N PRO A 347 -6.09 23.10 -29.36
CA PRO A 347 -5.39 23.29 -28.11
C PRO A 347 -5.21 21.93 -27.40
N PRO A 348 -4.15 21.73 -26.59
CA PRO A 348 -4.02 20.54 -25.76
C PRO A 348 -5.26 20.36 -24.88
N MET A 349 -5.89 19.19 -24.97
CA MET A 349 -7.04 18.85 -24.14
C MET A 349 -6.59 18.50 -22.73
N THR A 350 -7.29 19.02 -21.72
CA THR A 350 -7.09 18.56 -20.33
C THR A 350 -7.55 17.12 -20.16
N GLN A 351 -7.11 16.43 -19.09
CA GLN A 351 -7.60 15.08 -18.76
C GLN A 351 -9.14 15.00 -18.72
N PHE A 352 -9.81 16.02 -18.19
CA PHE A 352 -11.27 16.12 -18.17
C PHE A 352 -11.89 16.21 -19.58
N GLN A 353 -11.24 16.95 -20.49
CA GLN A 353 -11.69 17.04 -21.89
C GLN A 353 -11.43 15.75 -22.67
N LEU A 354 -10.31 15.06 -22.41
CA LEU A 354 -9.98 13.77 -23.03
C LEU A 354 -11.05 12.71 -22.75
N VAL A 355 -11.50 12.58 -21.49
CA VAL A 355 -12.57 11.64 -21.07
C VAL A 355 -13.94 12.01 -21.66
N GLN A 356 -14.11 13.21 -22.22
CA GLN A 356 -15.33 13.64 -22.90
C GLN A 356 -15.22 13.62 -24.44
N TYR A 357 -14.03 13.38 -24.99
CA TYR A 357 -13.72 13.52 -26.41
C TYR A 357 -13.72 12.17 -27.14
N LYS A 358 -14.65 12.04 -28.08
CA LYS A 358 -14.85 10.86 -28.95
C LYS A 358 -13.92 10.82 -30.16
N GLY A 359 -13.32 11.94 -30.55
CA GLY A 359 -12.48 12.04 -31.75
C GLY A 359 -11.04 11.53 -31.58
N GLY A 360 -10.21 11.78 -32.59
CA GLY A 360 -8.80 11.40 -32.60
C GLY A 360 -8.58 9.89 -32.84
N ASN A 361 -7.45 9.37 -32.36
CA ASN A 361 -7.15 7.94 -32.47
C ASN A 361 -7.98 7.09 -31.48
N PRO A 362 -8.37 5.85 -31.86
CA PRO A 362 -8.86 4.86 -30.92
C PRO A 362 -7.73 4.38 -30.01
N TYR A 363 -8.09 4.19 -28.74
CA TYR A 363 -7.26 3.73 -27.63
C TYR A 363 -7.85 2.41 -27.09
N ILE A 364 -7.03 1.59 -26.43
CA ILE A 364 -7.52 0.40 -25.72
C ILE A 364 -7.92 0.80 -24.28
N ASP A 365 -9.04 0.29 -23.79
CA ASP A 365 -9.49 0.44 -22.40
C ASP A 365 -8.94 -0.70 -21.54
N ASN A 366 -9.16 -1.94 -21.99
CA ASN A 366 -8.68 -3.14 -21.33
C ASN A 366 -8.56 -4.32 -22.32
N VAL A 367 -7.76 -5.31 -21.96
CA VAL A 367 -7.55 -6.55 -22.71
C VAL A 367 -7.91 -7.74 -21.83
N VAL A 368 -8.76 -8.63 -22.32
CA VAL A 368 -9.14 -9.87 -21.63
C VAL A 368 -8.44 -11.05 -22.30
N ILE A 369 -7.71 -11.84 -21.52
CA ILE A 369 -7.07 -13.09 -21.95
C ILE A 369 -7.85 -14.26 -21.33
N SER A 370 -8.31 -15.19 -22.16
CA SER A 370 -9.15 -16.32 -21.72
C SER A 370 -8.61 -17.66 -22.21
N GLY A 371 -8.78 -18.70 -21.40
CA GLY A 371 -8.31 -20.06 -21.68
C GLY A 371 -7.67 -20.74 -20.46
N PRO A 372 -6.94 -21.86 -20.65
CA PRO A 372 -6.84 -22.59 -21.91
C PRO A 372 -8.14 -23.29 -22.28
N TYR A 373 -8.38 -23.40 -23.58
CA TYR A 373 -9.29 -24.33 -24.23
C TYR A 373 -8.45 -25.44 -24.89
N ASP A 374 -9.05 -26.61 -25.14
CA ASP A 374 -8.44 -27.73 -25.88
C ASP A 374 -7.00 -28.07 -25.44
N VAL A 375 -6.83 -28.34 -24.13
CA VAL A 375 -5.52 -28.59 -23.52
C VAL A 375 -4.86 -29.84 -24.12
N THR A 376 -3.58 -29.70 -24.48
CA THR A 376 -2.75 -30.73 -25.13
C THR A 376 -1.58 -31.22 -24.27
N GLY A 377 -1.37 -30.62 -23.09
CA GLY A 377 -0.32 -30.98 -22.13
C GLY A 377 0.29 -29.77 -21.43
N VAL A 378 1.48 -29.93 -20.86
CA VAL A 378 2.27 -28.85 -20.24
C VAL A 378 3.68 -28.90 -20.82
N ALA A 379 4.11 -27.84 -21.53
CA ALA A 379 5.45 -27.74 -22.08
C ALA A 379 6.56 -27.73 -21.01
N ASP A 380 7.80 -27.97 -21.43
CA ASP A 380 8.99 -27.87 -20.58
C ASP A 380 9.33 -26.40 -20.30
N THR A 381 8.64 -25.79 -19.33
CA THR A 381 8.82 -24.38 -18.96
C THR A 381 10.16 -24.15 -18.24
N PRO A 382 10.69 -22.90 -18.21
CA PRO A 382 11.88 -22.56 -17.41
C PRO A 382 11.73 -22.94 -15.93
N SER A 383 10.50 -22.89 -15.40
CA SER A 383 10.20 -23.33 -14.03
C SER A 383 10.31 -24.86 -13.88
N ARG A 384 9.72 -25.63 -14.80
CA ARG A 384 9.83 -27.09 -14.80
C ARG A 384 11.28 -27.54 -14.96
N GLN A 385 12.09 -26.86 -15.77
CA GLN A 385 13.53 -27.13 -15.89
C GLN A 385 14.31 -26.84 -14.59
N LYS A 386 13.90 -25.81 -13.83
CA LYS A 386 14.53 -25.39 -12.57
C LYS A 386 14.13 -26.27 -11.37
N ILE A 387 12.93 -26.87 -11.42
CA ILE A 387 12.39 -27.82 -10.43
C ILE A 387 12.88 -29.25 -10.71
N PHE A 388 12.61 -29.77 -11.91
CA PHE A 388 12.76 -31.20 -12.22
C PHE A 388 14.20 -31.54 -12.65
N VAL A 389 15.15 -31.38 -11.72
CA VAL A 389 16.59 -31.75 -11.86
C VAL A 389 16.85 -33.25 -12.01
N CYS A 390 15.78 -34.04 -12.09
CA CYS A 390 15.68 -35.40 -12.61
C CYS A 390 14.22 -35.64 -13.02
N ARG A 391 13.98 -36.69 -13.81
CA ARG A 391 12.66 -37.26 -14.06
C ARG A 391 12.73 -38.76 -13.77
N PRO A 392 11.75 -39.36 -13.07
CA PRO A 392 11.78 -40.78 -12.75
C PRO A 392 11.58 -41.63 -14.01
N THR A 393 12.32 -42.73 -14.13
CA THR A 393 12.19 -43.71 -15.22
C THR A 393 11.18 -44.81 -14.93
N GLY A 394 10.86 -45.04 -13.65
CA GLY A 394 9.78 -45.90 -13.19
C GLY A 394 9.47 -45.64 -11.71
N ILE A 395 8.44 -46.34 -11.18
CA ILE A 395 7.92 -46.12 -9.83
C ILE A 395 8.99 -46.28 -8.73
N THR A 396 9.95 -47.18 -8.93
CA THR A 396 11.09 -47.42 -8.04
C THR A 396 12.02 -46.21 -7.88
N ASP A 397 12.07 -45.34 -8.87
CA ASP A 397 13.03 -44.24 -8.95
C ASP A 397 12.44 -42.93 -8.42
N GLU A 398 11.13 -42.91 -8.15
CA GLU A 398 10.38 -41.72 -7.80
C GLU A 398 10.80 -41.12 -6.45
N GLU A 399 10.97 -41.93 -5.39
CA GLU A 399 11.42 -41.38 -4.10
C GLU A 399 12.86 -40.83 -4.18
N ALA A 400 13.74 -41.53 -4.90
CA ALA A 400 15.13 -41.09 -5.10
C ALA A 400 15.21 -39.78 -5.90
N CYS A 401 14.38 -39.62 -6.93
CA CYS A 401 14.30 -38.38 -7.69
C CYS A 401 13.62 -37.25 -6.90
N ALA A 402 12.52 -37.53 -6.18
CA ALA A 402 11.87 -36.56 -5.30
C ALA A 402 12.83 -36.06 -4.20
N ARG A 403 13.59 -36.96 -3.57
CA ARG A 403 14.65 -36.65 -2.61
C ARG A 403 15.70 -35.69 -3.20
N LYS A 404 16.12 -35.89 -4.46
CA LYS A 404 17.06 -34.99 -5.17
C LYS A 404 16.44 -33.61 -5.48
N ILE A 405 15.20 -33.57 -5.96
CA ILE A 405 14.48 -32.32 -6.26
C ILE A 405 14.28 -31.50 -4.98
N LEU A 406 13.73 -32.12 -3.94
CA LEU A 406 13.36 -31.44 -2.71
C LEU A 406 14.57 -30.96 -1.91
N SER A 407 15.69 -31.69 -1.91
CA SER A 407 16.95 -31.20 -1.34
C SER A 407 17.54 -30.02 -2.12
N THR A 408 17.48 -30.05 -3.46
CA THR A 408 17.96 -28.94 -4.31
C THR A 408 17.13 -27.66 -4.07
N LEU A 409 15.80 -27.78 -4.02
CA LEU A 409 14.91 -26.65 -3.74
C LEU A 409 15.06 -26.13 -2.30
N ALA A 410 15.10 -27.03 -1.32
CA ALA A 410 15.23 -26.65 0.09
C ALA A 410 16.56 -25.95 0.40
N ARG A 411 17.67 -26.31 -0.26
CA ARG A 411 18.98 -25.64 -0.06
C ARG A 411 18.88 -24.14 -0.37
N ARG A 412 18.34 -23.81 -1.54
CA ARG A 412 18.18 -22.41 -1.98
C ARG A 412 17.11 -21.68 -1.17
N ALA A 413 15.98 -22.34 -0.89
CA ALA A 413 14.87 -21.74 -0.15
C ALA A 413 15.22 -21.45 1.32
N TYR A 414 15.85 -22.40 2.03
CA TYR A 414 16.25 -22.25 3.42
C TYR A 414 17.64 -21.60 3.58
N ARG A 415 18.35 -21.37 2.47
CA ARG A 415 19.61 -20.59 2.40
C ARG A 415 20.74 -21.22 3.21
N ARG A 416 20.71 -22.55 3.35
CA ARG A 416 21.64 -23.37 4.15
C ARG A 416 21.73 -24.81 3.61
N PRO A 417 22.76 -25.58 4.01
CA PRO A 417 22.75 -27.03 3.86
C PRO A 417 21.47 -27.68 4.41
N VAL A 418 20.96 -28.65 3.67
CA VAL A 418 19.72 -29.37 4.00
C VAL A 418 20.07 -30.64 4.79
N THR A 419 19.38 -30.86 5.91
CA THR A 419 19.56 -32.05 6.75
C THR A 419 18.62 -33.17 6.34
N ASP A 420 18.94 -34.42 6.72
CA ASP A 420 18.01 -35.53 6.54
C ASP A 420 16.64 -35.33 7.21
N LYS A 421 16.57 -34.51 8.29
CA LYS A 421 15.28 -34.18 8.93
C LYS A 421 14.45 -33.26 8.03
N ASP A 422 15.06 -32.25 7.41
CA ASP A 422 14.38 -31.38 6.45
C ASP A 422 13.81 -32.21 5.29
N VAL A 423 14.62 -33.09 4.69
CA VAL A 423 14.20 -33.91 3.55
C VAL A 423 13.11 -34.92 3.93
N ARG A 424 13.24 -35.65 5.06
CA ARG A 424 12.17 -36.54 5.54
C ARG A 424 10.86 -35.80 5.83
N THR A 425 10.92 -34.54 6.24
CA THR A 425 9.74 -33.72 6.54
C THR A 425 9.04 -33.25 5.27
N LEU A 426 9.80 -32.95 4.21
CA LEU A 426 9.25 -32.67 2.88
C LEU A 426 8.71 -33.93 2.18
N LEU A 427 9.36 -35.09 2.36
CA LEU A 427 8.90 -36.36 1.79
C LEU A 427 7.53 -36.81 2.35
N ARG A 428 7.27 -36.61 3.65
CA ARG A 428 5.92 -36.85 4.24
C ARG A 428 4.80 -36.07 3.52
N VAL A 429 5.04 -34.81 3.17
CA VAL A 429 4.04 -33.97 2.45
C VAL A 429 3.96 -34.35 0.97
N TYR A 430 5.10 -34.73 0.37
CA TYR A 430 5.16 -35.30 -0.98
C TYR A 430 4.32 -36.58 -1.10
N GLU A 431 4.37 -37.48 -0.13
CA GLU A 431 3.59 -38.74 -0.12
C GLU A 431 2.08 -38.48 -0.15
N VAL A 432 1.59 -37.47 0.59
CA VAL A 432 0.18 -37.07 0.55
C VAL A 432 -0.20 -36.57 -0.83
N GLY A 433 0.54 -35.60 -1.39
CA GLY A 433 0.26 -35.09 -2.74
C GLY A 433 0.39 -36.14 -3.84
N ARG A 434 1.34 -37.08 -3.69
CA ARG A 434 1.52 -38.25 -4.57
C ARG A 434 0.30 -39.16 -4.54
N SER A 435 -0.31 -39.38 -3.38
CA SER A 435 -1.51 -40.21 -3.25
C SER A 435 -2.74 -39.61 -3.95
N GLU A 436 -2.78 -38.29 -4.13
CA GLU A 436 -3.90 -37.56 -4.72
C GLU A 436 -3.74 -37.26 -6.22
N GLY A 437 -2.51 -37.13 -6.74
CA GLY A 437 -2.25 -36.75 -8.14
C GLY A 437 -0.90 -37.18 -8.73
N GLY A 438 -0.25 -38.21 -8.18
CA GLY A 438 1.00 -38.75 -8.70
C GLY A 438 2.25 -37.88 -8.46
N PHE A 439 3.34 -38.20 -9.15
CA PHE A 439 4.68 -37.64 -8.90
C PHE A 439 4.69 -36.10 -8.77
N GLU A 440 4.13 -35.41 -9.76
CA GLU A 440 4.20 -33.96 -9.86
C GLU A 440 3.30 -33.26 -8.83
N ALA A 441 2.14 -33.84 -8.49
CA ALA A 441 1.29 -33.35 -7.39
C ALA A 441 1.98 -33.52 -6.02
N GLY A 442 2.78 -34.57 -5.84
CA GLY A 442 3.66 -34.73 -4.68
C GLY A 442 4.73 -33.64 -4.59
N ILE A 443 5.45 -33.38 -5.69
CA ILE A 443 6.45 -32.29 -5.75
C ILE A 443 5.78 -30.93 -5.49
N GLN A 444 4.60 -30.70 -6.03
CA GLN A 444 3.80 -29.50 -5.81
C GLN A 444 3.39 -29.32 -4.34
N ALA A 445 2.96 -30.38 -3.65
CA ALA A 445 2.57 -30.31 -2.24
C ALA A 445 3.78 -30.03 -1.33
N ALA A 446 4.91 -30.68 -1.59
CA ALA A 446 6.15 -30.40 -0.86
C ALA A 446 6.72 -29.00 -1.17
N LEU A 447 6.57 -28.51 -2.41
CA LEU A 447 6.90 -27.12 -2.77
C LEU A 447 5.99 -26.12 -2.01
N GLN A 448 4.68 -26.36 -1.93
CA GLN A 448 3.77 -25.57 -1.10
C GLN A 448 4.30 -25.46 0.35
N ARG A 449 4.71 -26.59 0.94
CA ARG A 449 5.31 -26.63 2.29
C ARG A 449 6.65 -25.89 2.40
N ILE A 450 7.48 -25.83 1.37
CA ILE A 450 8.69 -24.99 1.36
C ILE A 450 8.31 -23.51 1.41
N LEU A 451 7.38 -23.07 0.56
CA LEU A 451 7.02 -21.65 0.39
C LEU A 451 6.28 -21.02 1.59
N VAL A 452 5.75 -21.84 2.51
CA VAL A 452 5.21 -21.40 3.80
C VAL A 452 6.10 -21.78 5.00
N GLY A 453 7.26 -22.40 4.77
CA GLY A 453 8.16 -22.83 5.82
C GLY A 453 8.81 -21.66 6.57
N PRO A 454 8.99 -21.73 7.90
CA PRO A 454 9.61 -20.62 8.64
C PRO A 454 11.06 -20.36 8.19
N GLU A 455 11.83 -21.39 7.83
CA GLU A 455 13.19 -21.24 7.28
C GLU A 455 13.22 -20.59 5.88
N PHE A 456 12.09 -20.52 5.17
CA PHE A 456 11.94 -19.73 3.93
C PHE A 456 11.40 -18.33 4.21
N LEU A 457 10.31 -18.22 4.97
CA LEU A 457 9.61 -16.97 5.28
C LEU A 457 10.41 -16.02 6.19
N PHE A 458 11.30 -16.52 7.06
CA PHE A 458 12.09 -15.70 7.97
C PHE A 458 13.59 -15.76 7.65
N ARG A 459 14.26 -14.61 7.71
CA ARG A 459 15.72 -14.51 7.81
C ARG A 459 16.09 -14.71 9.27
N ILE A 460 16.56 -15.91 9.58
CA ILE A 460 16.92 -16.35 10.93
C ILE A 460 18.42 -16.17 11.11
N GLU A 461 18.81 -15.56 12.22
CA GLU A 461 20.17 -15.52 12.73
C GLU A 461 20.19 -16.18 14.11
N ARG A 462 21.25 -16.93 14.44
CA ARG A 462 21.26 -17.80 15.63
C ARG A 462 22.34 -17.38 16.61
N ASP A 463 21.93 -16.97 17.82
CA ASP A 463 22.83 -16.71 18.94
C ASP A 463 23.70 -17.95 19.23
N PRO A 464 25.05 -17.85 19.19
CA PRO A 464 25.92 -18.99 19.47
C PRO A 464 25.79 -19.43 20.94
N ALA A 465 25.61 -20.72 21.17
CA ALA A 465 25.29 -21.28 22.50
C ALA A 465 26.35 -21.01 23.58
N ASP A 466 27.61 -20.80 23.19
CA ASP A 466 28.74 -20.59 24.09
C ASP A 466 29.07 -19.10 24.33
N VAL A 467 28.26 -18.17 23.80
CA VAL A 467 28.48 -16.72 23.90
C VAL A 467 27.59 -16.12 25.00
N ALA A 468 28.17 -15.30 25.87
CA ALA A 468 27.45 -14.62 26.94
C ALA A 468 26.53 -13.51 26.40
N PRO A 469 25.43 -13.15 27.12
CA PRO A 469 24.60 -12.00 26.79
C PRO A 469 25.42 -10.71 26.57
N ASP A 470 24.91 -9.83 25.72
CA ASP A 470 25.51 -8.53 25.36
C ASP A 470 26.96 -8.59 24.83
N THR A 471 27.41 -9.76 24.37
CA THR A 471 28.74 -9.98 23.78
C THR A 471 28.66 -10.00 22.25
N THR A 472 29.39 -9.08 21.60
CA THR A 472 29.48 -9.00 20.13
C THR A 472 30.16 -10.25 19.55
N TYR A 473 29.45 -10.98 18.68
CA TYR A 473 29.97 -12.13 17.94
C TYR A 473 29.97 -11.89 16.43
N ARG A 474 30.72 -12.71 15.67
CA ARG A 474 30.69 -12.71 14.20
C ARG A 474 29.65 -13.71 13.72
N ILE A 475 28.71 -13.25 12.89
CA ILE A 475 27.73 -14.12 12.21
C ILE A 475 28.44 -15.14 11.30
N SER A 476 27.78 -16.26 11.01
CA SER A 476 28.28 -17.26 10.07
C SER A 476 28.32 -16.74 8.63
N ASP A 477 29.14 -17.36 7.80
CA ASP A 477 29.22 -17.08 6.37
C ASP A 477 27.86 -17.28 5.65
N LEU A 478 26.98 -18.17 6.15
CA LEU A 478 25.61 -18.38 5.61
C LEU A 478 24.67 -17.21 5.93
N GLU A 479 24.69 -16.73 7.18
CA GLU A 479 23.95 -15.54 7.59
C GLU A 479 24.46 -14.29 6.84
N LEU A 480 25.78 -14.20 6.61
CA LEU A 480 26.41 -13.16 5.79
C LEU A 480 25.94 -13.22 4.32
N ALA A 481 25.88 -14.41 3.72
CA ALA A 481 25.34 -14.60 2.36
C ALA A 481 23.87 -14.17 2.24
N SER A 482 23.05 -14.56 3.22
CA SER A 482 21.63 -14.18 3.30
C SER A 482 21.46 -12.66 3.46
N ARG A 483 22.18 -12.03 4.40
CA ARG A 483 22.18 -10.57 4.55
C ARG A 483 22.59 -9.87 3.26
N LEU A 484 23.65 -10.34 2.58
CA LEU A 484 24.17 -9.73 1.37
C LEU A 484 23.20 -9.85 0.18
N SER A 485 22.54 -11.00 0.00
CA SER A 485 21.60 -11.20 -1.11
C SER A 485 20.32 -10.39 -0.95
N PHE A 486 19.76 -10.31 0.26
CA PHE A 486 18.58 -9.47 0.49
C PHE A 486 18.91 -7.97 0.49
N PHE A 487 20.12 -7.57 0.90
CA PHE A 487 20.55 -6.18 0.78
C PHE A 487 20.73 -5.75 -0.69
N LEU A 488 21.41 -6.54 -1.52
CA LEU A 488 21.74 -6.15 -2.90
C LEU A 488 20.69 -6.51 -3.96
N TRP A 489 19.91 -7.58 -3.75
CA TRP A 489 18.94 -8.11 -4.73
C TRP A 489 17.51 -8.22 -4.17
N SER A 490 17.29 -7.90 -2.88
CA SER A 490 16.01 -8.15 -2.19
C SER A 490 15.49 -9.57 -2.40
N SER A 491 16.39 -10.56 -2.42
CA SER A 491 16.15 -11.93 -2.86
C SER A 491 17.08 -12.94 -2.17
N ILE A 492 16.84 -14.23 -2.43
CA ILE A 492 17.68 -15.34 -1.96
C ILE A 492 19.09 -15.32 -2.61
N PRO A 493 20.12 -15.86 -1.93
CA PRO A 493 21.46 -16.01 -2.50
C PRO A 493 21.45 -17.04 -3.64
N ASP A 494 22.35 -16.87 -4.60
CA ASP A 494 22.56 -17.86 -5.66
C ASP A 494 23.54 -18.96 -5.23
N ASP A 495 23.62 -20.04 -6.03
CA ASP A 495 24.45 -21.19 -5.69
C ASP A 495 25.92 -20.79 -5.53
N GLN A 496 26.46 -19.84 -6.30
CA GLN A 496 27.85 -19.38 -6.13
C GLN A 496 28.08 -18.76 -4.74
N LEU A 497 27.15 -17.94 -4.26
CA LEU A 497 27.28 -17.30 -2.95
C LEU A 497 27.07 -18.31 -1.81
N LEU A 498 26.13 -19.25 -1.97
CA LEU A 498 25.91 -20.35 -1.03
C LEU A 498 27.12 -21.30 -0.97
N ASP A 499 27.70 -21.68 -2.11
CA ASP A 499 28.87 -22.56 -2.19
C ASP A 499 30.08 -21.97 -1.47
N LEU A 500 30.31 -20.66 -1.59
CA LEU A 500 31.36 -19.92 -0.86
C LEU A 500 31.08 -19.87 0.64
N ALA A 501 29.81 -19.69 1.02
CA ALA A 501 29.39 -19.62 2.41
C ALA A 501 29.45 -20.98 3.13
N GLU A 502 29.06 -22.06 2.46
CA GLU A 502 29.13 -23.43 2.98
C GLU A 502 30.59 -23.91 3.17
N ARG A 503 31.54 -23.43 2.37
CA ARG A 503 32.98 -23.63 2.60
C ARG A 503 33.59 -22.69 3.64
N GLY A 504 32.85 -21.68 4.09
CA GLY A 504 33.35 -20.66 5.00
C GLY A 504 34.42 -19.74 4.37
N GLU A 505 34.31 -19.48 3.08
CA GLU A 505 35.24 -18.62 2.33
C GLU A 505 34.75 -17.17 2.22
N LEU A 506 33.43 -16.93 2.33
CA LEU A 506 32.81 -15.61 2.16
C LEU A 506 33.26 -14.58 3.22
N LYS A 507 33.73 -15.03 4.38
CA LYS A 507 34.29 -14.18 5.44
C LYS A 507 35.65 -13.54 5.12
N ASP A 508 36.32 -13.97 4.06
CA ASP A 508 37.55 -13.34 3.57
C ASP A 508 37.24 -11.99 2.88
N PRO A 509 37.93 -10.89 3.22
CA PRO A 509 37.63 -9.57 2.65
C PRO A 509 37.74 -9.48 1.12
N GLY A 510 38.68 -10.21 0.50
CA GLY A 510 38.88 -10.19 -0.95
C GLY A 510 37.80 -10.97 -1.69
N ILE A 511 37.42 -12.14 -1.17
CA ILE A 511 36.29 -12.94 -1.69
C ILE A 511 34.98 -12.18 -1.50
N PHE A 512 34.78 -11.55 -0.33
CA PHE A 512 33.61 -10.72 -0.05
C PHE A 512 33.48 -9.55 -1.03
N GLU A 513 34.55 -8.76 -1.24
CA GLU A 513 34.53 -7.65 -2.19
C GLU A 513 34.29 -8.13 -3.63
N GLN A 514 34.88 -9.26 -4.03
CA GLN A 514 34.63 -9.86 -5.34
C GLN A 514 33.15 -10.24 -5.54
N GLN A 515 32.50 -10.82 -4.52
CA GLN A 515 31.07 -11.15 -4.57
C GLN A 515 30.20 -9.89 -4.59
N VAL A 516 30.47 -8.90 -3.73
CA VAL A 516 29.75 -7.60 -3.75
C VAL A 516 29.79 -6.97 -5.15
N ARG A 517 30.97 -6.90 -5.78
CA ARG A 517 31.14 -6.35 -7.13
C ARG A 517 30.42 -7.18 -8.20
N ARG A 518 30.43 -8.51 -8.10
CA ARG A 518 29.65 -9.40 -8.99
C ARG A 518 28.15 -9.12 -8.87
N MET A 519 27.65 -9.01 -7.64
CA MET A 519 26.22 -8.86 -7.34
C MET A 519 25.68 -7.49 -7.76
N LEU A 520 26.49 -6.43 -7.64
CA LEU A 520 26.16 -5.10 -8.19
C LEU A 520 26.18 -5.03 -9.72
N GLY A 521 26.83 -5.99 -10.39
CA GLY A 521 26.82 -6.13 -11.85
C GLY A 521 25.64 -6.98 -12.38
N ASP A 522 24.95 -7.71 -11.52
CA ASP A 522 23.77 -8.52 -11.86
C ASP A 522 22.55 -7.60 -12.11
N PRO A 523 21.68 -7.88 -13.10
CA PRO A 523 20.46 -7.10 -13.31
C PRO A 523 19.59 -6.95 -12.05
N ARG A 524 19.56 -7.96 -11.16
CA ARG A 524 18.79 -7.97 -9.91
C ARG A 524 19.20 -6.86 -8.92
N SER A 525 20.35 -6.22 -9.10
CA SER A 525 20.73 -5.03 -8.33
C SER A 525 19.79 -3.83 -8.53
N GLY A 526 18.89 -3.89 -9.53
CA GLY A 526 17.81 -2.92 -9.71
C GLY A 526 16.90 -2.78 -8.48
N SER A 527 16.80 -3.80 -7.61
CA SER A 527 15.98 -3.71 -6.40
C SER A 527 16.45 -2.62 -5.40
N LEU A 528 17.72 -2.20 -5.47
CA LEU A 528 18.22 -1.03 -4.72
C LEU A 528 17.54 0.29 -5.16
N VAL A 529 17.06 0.34 -6.40
CA VAL A 529 16.22 1.43 -6.92
C VAL A 529 14.75 1.14 -6.55
N ASP A 530 14.21 0.02 -7.04
CA ASP A 530 12.77 -0.30 -6.99
C ASP A 530 12.19 -0.44 -5.56
N ASN A 531 13.00 -0.96 -4.63
CA ASN A 531 12.62 -1.13 -3.23
C ASN A 531 13.21 -0.08 -2.31
N PHE A 532 14.52 0.14 -2.31
CA PHE A 532 15.15 1.04 -1.35
C PHE A 532 14.96 2.52 -1.75
N ALA A 533 15.44 2.93 -2.92
CA ALA A 533 15.40 4.34 -3.30
C ALA A 533 13.97 4.86 -3.56
N SER A 534 13.11 4.07 -4.20
CA SER A 534 11.70 4.42 -4.44
C SER A 534 10.86 4.53 -3.16
N GLN A 535 11.32 3.98 -2.04
CA GLN A 535 10.76 4.23 -0.70
C GLN A 535 11.38 5.46 -0.04
N TRP A 536 12.71 5.52 0.05
CA TRP A 536 13.46 6.67 0.62
C TRP A 536 13.06 8.03 0.02
N LEU A 537 12.75 8.06 -1.27
CA LEU A 537 12.40 9.25 -2.02
C LEU A 537 10.87 9.45 -2.21
N TYR A 538 10.06 8.59 -1.58
CA TYR A 538 8.59 8.55 -1.71
C TYR A 538 8.10 8.43 -3.17
N LEU A 539 8.86 7.82 -4.08
CA LEU A 539 8.46 7.67 -5.50
C LEU A 539 7.21 6.79 -5.63
N ARG A 540 7.05 5.78 -4.76
CA ARG A 540 5.81 4.98 -4.67
C ARG A 540 4.55 5.82 -4.40
N ASN A 541 4.69 7.01 -3.79
CA ASN A 541 3.58 7.94 -3.55
C ASN A 541 3.26 8.83 -4.77
N ILE A 542 3.99 8.75 -5.88
CA ILE A 542 3.71 9.56 -7.08
C ILE A 542 2.37 9.20 -7.73
N GLY A 543 1.93 7.95 -7.59
CA GLY A 543 0.62 7.47 -8.05
C GLY A 543 -0.57 8.09 -7.30
N SER A 544 -0.41 8.43 -6.01
CA SER A 544 -1.51 9.01 -5.22
C SER A 544 -1.70 10.52 -5.40
N LYS A 545 -0.74 11.23 -5.99
CA LYS A 545 -0.83 12.69 -6.18
C LYS A 545 -1.68 13.04 -7.41
N THR A 546 -2.71 13.83 -7.23
CA THR A 546 -3.60 14.28 -8.32
C THR A 546 -3.52 15.80 -8.52
N PRO A 547 -2.54 16.32 -9.30
CA PRO A 547 -2.51 17.73 -9.66
C PRO A 547 -3.81 18.22 -10.26
N ASP A 548 -4.27 19.41 -9.84
CA ASP A 548 -5.54 19.99 -10.31
C ASP A 548 -5.50 20.19 -11.84
N PRO A 549 -6.34 19.51 -12.64
CA PRO A 549 -6.26 19.52 -14.10
C PRO A 549 -6.74 20.86 -14.72
N LYS A 550 -7.27 21.79 -13.93
CA LYS A 550 -7.57 23.18 -14.35
C LYS A 550 -6.36 24.09 -14.15
N LEU A 551 -5.52 23.82 -13.17
CA LEU A 551 -4.29 24.59 -12.86
C LEU A 551 -3.05 24.03 -13.59
N PHE A 552 -3.00 22.71 -13.76
CA PHE A 552 -1.91 21.97 -14.40
C PHE A 552 -2.43 21.13 -15.58
N PRO A 553 -3.02 21.75 -16.63
CA PRO A 553 -3.61 21.03 -17.77
C PRO A 553 -2.60 20.23 -18.61
N GLU A 554 -1.30 20.48 -18.44
CA GLU A 554 -0.19 19.74 -19.06
C GLU A 554 0.33 18.58 -18.18
N PHE A 555 -0.32 18.26 -17.06
CA PHE A 555 -0.02 17.06 -16.26
C PHE A 555 -0.94 15.92 -16.70
N ASP A 556 -0.33 14.85 -17.23
CA ASP A 556 -1.01 13.62 -17.64
C ASP A 556 -0.30 12.39 -17.04
N GLU A 557 -0.90 11.21 -17.22
CA GLU A 557 -0.39 9.98 -16.63
C GLU A 557 0.96 9.56 -17.25
N ASN A 558 1.17 9.87 -18.53
CA ASN A 558 2.44 9.67 -19.22
C ASN A 558 3.57 10.51 -18.59
N LEU A 559 3.28 11.75 -18.17
CA LEU A 559 4.25 12.61 -17.47
C LEU A 559 4.53 12.11 -16.05
N ARG A 560 3.53 11.60 -15.34
CA ARG A 560 3.74 10.98 -14.01
C ARG A 560 4.70 9.80 -14.10
N GLN A 561 4.41 8.85 -14.99
CA GLN A 561 5.26 7.69 -15.25
C GLN A 561 6.67 8.13 -15.67
N ALA A 562 6.77 9.16 -16.52
CA ALA A 562 8.05 9.68 -16.95
C ALA A 562 8.88 10.36 -15.83
N PHE A 563 8.25 11.05 -14.88
CA PHE A 563 8.94 11.58 -13.69
C PHE A 563 9.50 10.47 -12.81
N GLN A 564 8.74 9.38 -12.61
CA GLN A 564 9.22 8.22 -11.86
C GLN A 564 10.44 7.59 -12.58
N GLN A 565 10.26 7.23 -13.86
CA GLN A 565 11.30 6.58 -14.66
C GLN A 565 12.58 7.42 -14.83
N GLU A 566 12.48 8.74 -14.95
CA GLU A 566 13.64 9.66 -14.91
C GLU A 566 14.49 9.45 -13.65
N THR A 567 13.82 9.32 -12.51
CA THR A 567 14.45 9.23 -11.19
C THR A 567 15.12 7.87 -11.02
N GLU A 568 14.40 6.81 -11.37
CA GLU A 568 14.85 5.42 -11.26
C GLU A 568 16.08 5.17 -12.14
N LEU A 569 16.06 5.59 -13.42
CA LEU A 569 17.22 5.49 -14.32
C LEU A 569 18.40 6.35 -13.88
N PHE A 570 18.14 7.52 -13.27
CA PHE A 570 19.19 8.38 -12.72
C PHE A 570 19.90 7.75 -11.51
N LEU A 571 19.15 7.09 -10.63
CA LEU A 571 19.67 6.31 -9.51
C LEU A 571 20.40 5.06 -9.98
N GLU A 572 19.82 4.31 -10.92
CA GLU A 572 20.44 3.11 -11.51
C GLU A 572 21.77 3.45 -12.19
N SER A 573 21.82 4.53 -12.98
CA SER A 573 23.05 5.07 -13.57
C SER A 573 24.09 5.43 -12.50
N THR A 574 23.69 6.04 -11.39
CA THR A 574 24.60 6.39 -10.29
C THR A 574 25.19 5.13 -9.63
N LEU A 575 24.37 4.09 -9.42
CA LEU A 575 24.76 2.83 -8.81
C LEU A 575 25.62 1.95 -9.74
N ARG A 576 25.14 1.64 -10.96
CA ARG A 576 25.83 0.76 -11.91
C ARG A 576 27.14 1.35 -12.43
N GLU A 577 27.25 2.67 -12.53
CA GLU A 577 28.50 3.35 -12.93
C GLU A 577 29.45 3.62 -11.74
N ASN A 578 29.08 3.19 -10.52
CA ASN A 578 29.82 3.43 -9.28
C ASN A 578 30.22 4.91 -9.09
N GLN A 579 29.27 5.82 -9.33
CA GLN A 579 29.50 7.26 -9.16
C GLN A 579 29.44 7.66 -7.68
N SER A 580 30.14 8.74 -7.32
CA SER A 580 30.03 9.34 -5.99
C SER A 580 28.58 9.74 -5.69
N VAL A 581 28.08 9.42 -4.49
CA VAL A 581 26.75 9.81 -4.01
C VAL A 581 26.48 11.32 -4.09
N LEU A 582 27.53 12.15 -4.08
CA LEU A 582 27.42 13.61 -4.26
C LEU A 582 26.86 14.00 -5.65
N ARG A 583 26.98 13.12 -6.66
CA ARG A 583 26.39 13.31 -8.00
C ARG A 583 24.87 13.37 -7.96
N LEU A 584 24.22 12.78 -6.95
CA LEU A 584 22.78 12.95 -6.72
C LEU A 584 22.40 14.43 -6.46
N LEU A 585 23.35 15.30 -6.11
CA LEU A 585 23.11 16.72 -5.87
C LEU A 585 23.54 17.62 -7.04
N ASP A 586 24.58 17.26 -7.79
CA ASP A 586 25.23 18.14 -8.78
C ASP A 586 25.30 17.60 -10.22
N ALA A 587 24.72 16.43 -10.50
CA ALA A 587 24.78 15.83 -11.84
C ALA A 587 24.27 16.77 -12.94
N ASN A 588 25.12 16.97 -13.94
CA ASN A 588 24.88 17.75 -15.14
C ASN A 588 24.18 16.93 -16.24
N TYR A 589 23.42 15.89 -15.89
CA TYR A 589 22.67 15.04 -16.80
C TYR A 589 21.43 14.49 -16.12
N THR A 590 20.44 14.07 -16.91
CA THR A 590 19.27 13.31 -16.45
C THR A 590 18.79 12.34 -17.55
N PHE A 591 17.73 11.57 -17.31
CA PHE A 591 17.16 10.64 -18.30
C PHE A 591 15.81 11.15 -18.82
N LEU A 592 15.68 11.25 -20.15
CA LEU A 592 14.52 11.85 -20.80
C LEU A 592 13.96 10.97 -21.93
N ASN A 593 12.64 10.91 -22.00
CA ASN A 593 11.90 10.67 -23.25
C ASN A 593 11.33 11.99 -23.79
N GLU A 594 10.68 11.96 -24.96
CA GLU A 594 10.12 13.18 -25.56
C GLU A 594 9.04 13.85 -24.70
N ARG A 595 8.15 13.08 -24.05
CA ARG A 595 7.07 13.62 -23.21
C ARG A 595 7.60 14.47 -22.06
N LEU A 596 8.73 14.05 -21.47
CA LEU A 596 9.41 14.74 -20.39
C LEU A 596 10.32 15.87 -20.89
N ALA A 597 11.04 15.66 -21.99
CA ALA A 597 11.87 16.69 -22.61
C ALA A 597 11.04 17.92 -23.02
N ARG A 598 9.87 17.70 -23.65
CA ARG A 598 8.89 18.75 -23.94
C ARG A 598 8.48 19.53 -22.68
N HIS A 599 8.22 18.84 -21.56
CA HIS A 599 7.84 19.47 -20.29
C HIS A 599 8.98 20.30 -19.66
N TYR A 600 10.24 19.87 -19.81
CA TYR A 600 11.41 20.64 -19.37
C TYR A 600 11.89 21.70 -20.37
N GLY A 601 11.27 21.80 -21.55
CA GLY A 601 11.68 22.74 -22.61
C GLY A 601 12.97 22.35 -23.32
N ILE A 602 13.33 21.06 -23.29
CA ILE A 602 14.54 20.49 -23.87
C ILE A 602 14.22 20.03 -25.31
N PRO A 603 14.88 20.59 -26.34
CA PRO A 603 14.63 20.21 -27.74
C PRO A 603 15.31 18.88 -28.12
N ASP A 604 15.06 18.44 -29.35
CA ASP A 604 15.81 17.38 -30.06
C ASP A 604 15.77 15.96 -29.43
N VAL A 605 14.85 15.72 -28.48
CA VAL A 605 14.55 14.39 -27.91
C VAL A 605 13.21 13.88 -28.44
N TYR A 606 13.23 12.76 -29.17
CA TYR A 606 12.06 12.23 -29.90
C TYR A 606 11.67 10.79 -29.52
N GLY A 607 10.36 10.52 -29.41
CA GLY A 607 9.80 9.21 -29.05
C GLY A 607 9.86 8.87 -27.54
N SER A 608 9.19 7.76 -27.19
CA SER A 608 8.89 7.36 -25.80
C SER A 608 10.02 6.70 -25.00
N HIS A 609 11.05 6.17 -25.66
CA HIS A 609 12.20 5.54 -24.98
C HIS A 609 13.04 6.57 -24.20
N PHE A 610 13.63 6.17 -23.08
CA PHE A 610 14.48 7.04 -22.27
C PHE A 610 15.93 7.05 -22.77
N ARG A 611 16.60 8.20 -22.62
CA ARG A 611 18.04 8.36 -22.92
C ARG A 611 18.70 9.38 -22.01
N ARG A 612 20.00 9.22 -21.75
CA ARG A 612 20.82 10.13 -20.95
C ARG A 612 21.07 11.43 -21.72
N VAL A 613 20.66 12.57 -21.18
CA VAL A 613 20.81 13.90 -21.79
C VAL A 613 21.62 14.81 -20.87
N THR A 614 22.59 15.53 -21.43
CA THR A 614 23.42 16.49 -20.67
C THR A 614 22.70 17.83 -20.53
N LEU A 615 22.67 18.37 -19.32
CA LEU A 615 22.02 19.63 -18.96
C LEU A 615 23.01 20.80 -19.08
N GLY A 616 22.68 21.77 -19.93
CA GLY A 616 23.48 22.99 -20.11
C GLY A 616 23.42 23.94 -18.91
N ALA A 617 23.92 25.16 -19.09
CA ALA A 617 23.99 26.16 -18.02
C ALA A 617 22.65 26.85 -17.77
N GLU A 618 21.83 26.96 -18.82
CA GLU A 618 20.44 27.40 -18.78
C GLU A 618 19.51 26.42 -18.02
N LEU A 619 19.92 25.16 -17.88
CA LEU A 619 19.24 24.10 -17.14
C LEU A 619 19.90 23.76 -15.78
N ASP A 620 20.72 24.65 -15.22
CA ASP A 620 21.39 24.44 -13.91
C ASP A 620 20.40 24.10 -12.79
N ALA A 621 19.20 24.68 -12.82
CA ALA A 621 18.11 24.35 -11.89
C ALA A 621 17.58 22.90 -12.00
N ARG A 622 17.85 22.17 -13.08
CA ARG A 622 17.48 20.75 -13.24
C ARG A 622 18.58 19.77 -12.85
N ARG A 623 19.74 20.26 -12.36
CA ARG A 623 20.87 19.40 -11.96
C ARG A 623 20.62 18.64 -10.68
N GLY A 624 20.98 17.36 -10.69
CA GLY A 624 20.77 16.42 -9.60
C GLY A 624 19.31 16.12 -9.31
N LEU A 625 19.12 15.17 -8.39
CA LEU A 625 17.85 14.66 -7.87
C LEU A 625 16.88 15.78 -7.46
N LEU A 626 17.41 16.82 -6.81
CA LEU A 626 16.66 18.00 -6.33
C LEU A 626 16.08 18.89 -7.44
N GLY A 627 16.40 18.63 -8.71
CA GLY A 627 15.82 19.29 -9.88
C GLY A 627 14.69 18.52 -10.58
N GLN A 628 14.48 17.24 -10.24
CA GLN A 628 13.58 16.33 -10.97
C GLN A 628 12.10 16.51 -10.58
N GLY A 629 11.21 16.23 -11.53
CA GLY A 629 9.77 16.47 -11.41
C GLY A 629 9.07 15.55 -10.42
N SER A 630 9.59 14.35 -10.19
CA SER A 630 9.11 13.36 -9.21
C SER A 630 9.08 13.93 -7.79
N LEU A 631 10.26 14.24 -7.24
CA LEU A 631 10.42 14.84 -5.92
C LEU A 631 9.64 16.13 -5.77
N LEU A 632 9.70 17.00 -6.79
CA LEU A 632 8.96 18.26 -6.78
C LEU A 632 7.44 18.06 -6.80
N THR A 633 6.93 16.92 -7.29
CA THR A 633 5.51 16.53 -7.24
C THR A 633 5.14 15.94 -5.88
N VAL A 634 5.84 14.91 -5.40
CA VAL A 634 5.48 14.22 -4.13
C VAL A 634 5.64 15.11 -2.88
N THR A 635 6.45 16.18 -2.98
CA THR A 635 6.62 17.22 -1.95
C THR A 635 5.72 18.46 -2.16
N SER A 636 4.65 18.35 -2.95
CA SER A 636 3.68 19.42 -3.22
C SER A 636 2.25 18.98 -2.93
N TYR A 637 1.33 19.96 -2.86
CA TYR A 637 -0.11 19.70 -2.86
C TYR A 637 -0.65 19.68 -4.29
N ALA A 638 -1.76 19.00 -4.52
CA ALA A 638 -2.46 18.93 -5.80
C ALA A 638 -2.68 20.28 -6.51
N ASN A 639 -2.97 21.37 -5.79
CA ASN A 639 -3.18 22.71 -6.39
C ASN A 639 -1.95 23.62 -6.37
N ARG A 640 -0.90 23.31 -5.59
CA ARG A 640 0.23 24.23 -5.38
C ARG A 640 1.50 23.56 -4.88
N THR A 641 2.61 24.23 -5.16
CA THR A 641 3.89 23.98 -4.51
C THR A 641 3.80 24.11 -2.98
N SER A 642 4.65 23.37 -2.26
CA SER A 642 4.76 23.49 -0.81
C SER A 642 6.22 23.66 -0.38
N VAL A 643 6.58 24.89 0.01
CA VAL A 643 7.84 25.21 0.69
C VAL A 643 7.96 24.40 1.99
N VAL A 644 6.85 24.18 2.70
CA VAL A 644 6.81 23.50 3.99
C VAL A 644 7.11 22.00 3.83
N LEU A 645 6.41 21.32 2.91
CA LEU A 645 6.64 19.89 2.67
C LEU A 645 8.03 19.61 2.08
N ARG A 646 8.52 20.47 1.16
CA ARG A 646 9.89 20.38 0.62
C ARG A 646 10.96 20.57 1.69
N GLY A 647 10.77 21.55 2.59
CA GLY A 647 11.68 21.77 3.71
C GLY A 647 11.65 20.62 4.73
N LYS A 648 10.46 20.10 5.07
CA LYS A 648 10.31 18.90 5.91
C LYS A 648 11.02 17.70 5.29
N TRP A 649 10.70 17.40 4.03
CA TRP A 649 11.26 16.23 3.33
C TRP A 649 12.78 16.28 3.24
N LEU A 650 13.39 17.44 2.96
CA LEU A 650 14.85 17.57 2.91
C LEU A 650 15.48 17.44 4.31
N LEU A 651 14.87 18.02 5.34
CA LEU A 651 15.32 17.84 6.73
C LEU A 651 15.27 16.37 7.15
N GLU A 652 14.15 15.71 6.88
CA GLU A 652 13.84 14.33 7.29
C GLU A 652 14.66 13.29 6.50
N ASN A 653 14.53 13.25 5.17
CA ASN A 653 15.05 12.17 4.33
C ASN A 653 16.49 12.40 3.83
N MET A 654 17.00 13.64 3.84
CA MET A 654 18.36 13.97 3.37
C MET A 654 19.30 14.46 4.47
N LEU A 655 18.78 14.95 5.60
CA LEU A 655 19.57 15.44 6.74
C LEU A 655 19.32 14.65 8.04
N GLY A 656 18.46 13.63 8.01
CA GLY A 656 18.11 12.77 9.16
C GLY A 656 17.44 13.49 10.33
N ALA A 657 16.92 14.69 10.09
CA ALA A 657 16.66 15.74 11.08
C ALA A 657 15.20 16.21 11.06
N PRO A 658 14.21 15.32 11.26
CA PRO A 658 12.81 15.68 11.15
C PRO A 658 12.45 16.87 12.07
N PRO A 659 11.66 17.84 11.57
CA PRO A 659 11.11 18.88 12.43
C PRO A 659 10.18 18.26 13.49
N PRO A 660 10.00 18.90 14.65
CA PRO A 660 9.04 18.43 15.64
C PRO A 660 7.62 18.43 15.04
N PRO A 661 6.71 17.58 15.54
CA PRO A 661 5.33 17.52 15.05
C PRO A 661 4.65 18.90 15.16
N PRO A 662 3.75 19.24 14.23
CA PRO A 662 3.01 20.49 14.28
C PRO A 662 2.13 20.55 15.55
N PRO A 663 1.85 21.75 16.09
CA PRO A 663 0.84 21.92 17.13
C PRO A 663 -0.52 21.32 16.71
N PRO A 664 -1.36 20.88 17.66
CA PRO A 664 -2.76 20.57 17.37
C PRO A 664 -3.46 21.79 16.75
N ASN A 665 -4.33 21.55 15.75
CA ASN A 665 -5.19 22.55 15.13
C ASN A 665 -4.45 23.76 14.51
N VAL A 666 -3.33 23.54 13.80
CA VAL A 666 -2.75 24.60 12.94
C VAL A 666 -3.75 24.93 11.81
N PRO A 667 -4.23 26.18 11.69
CA PRO A 667 -5.13 26.55 10.60
C PRO A 667 -4.39 26.57 9.27
N SER A 668 -5.08 26.15 8.20
CA SER A 668 -4.55 26.23 6.84
C SER A 668 -4.15 27.65 6.45
N LEU A 669 -3.10 27.73 5.64
CA LEU A 669 -2.58 28.99 5.11
C LEU A 669 -3.62 29.67 4.22
N GLU A 670 -4.14 30.80 4.69
CA GLU A 670 -4.98 31.70 3.91
C GLU A 670 -4.27 32.12 2.61
N ASP A 671 -4.86 31.81 1.46
CA ASP A 671 -4.24 32.10 0.14
C ASP A 671 -4.26 33.58 -0.23
N SER A 672 -4.98 34.42 0.52
CA SER A 672 -5.24 35.83 0.25
C SER A 672 -4.69 36.80 1.30
N GLY A 673 -4.42 38.03 0.85
CA GLY A 673 -4.18 39.19 1.71
C GLY A 673 -5.47 39.76 2.28
N THR A 674 -5.33 40.75 3.17
CA THR A 674 -6.47 41.48 3.77
C THR A 674 -7.24 42.34 2.76
N ASP A 675 -6.78 42.44 1.52
CA ASP A 675 -7.44 43.08 0.38
C ASP A 675 -8.07 42.05 -0.60
N GLY A 676 -8.09 40.77 -0.22
CA GLY A 676 -8.63 39.67 -1.03
C GLY A 676 -7.73 39.20 -2.18
N LYS A 677 -6.56 39.82 -2.41
CA LYS A 677 -5.65 39.42 -3.51
C LYS A 677 -4.75 38.26 -3.10
N PRO A 678 -4.43 37.32 -4.03
CA PRO A 678 -3.51 36.23 -3.73
C PRO A 678 -2.10 36.76 -3.48
N LEU A 679 -1.52 36.41 -2.32
CA LEU A 679 -0.17 36.84 -1.96
C LEU A 679 0.89 35.87 -2.53
N PRO A 680 2.08 36.37 -2.94
CA PRO A 680 3.20 35.49 -3.27
C PRO A 680 3.52 34.55 -2.10
N LEU A 681 3.82 33.28 -2.38
CA LEU A 681 4.07 32.25 -1.36
C LEU A 681 5.11 32.66 -0.30
N ARG A 682 6.11 33.47 -0.68
CA ARG A 682 7.06 34.06 0.28
C ARG A 682 6.40 34.98 1.31
N GLN A 683 5.50 35.87 0.88
CA GLN A 683 4.78 36.78 1.78
C GLN A 683 3.76 36.03 2.65
N LEU A 684 3.21 34.90 2.17
CA LEU A 684 2.39 33.99 2.97
C LEU A 684 3.21 33.31 4.09
N MET A 685 4.40 32.78 3.78
CA MET A 685 5.29 32.22 4.81
C MET A 685 5.76 33.29 5.81
N GLU A 686 6.07 34.50 5.33
CA GLU A 686 6.42 35.65 6.18
C GLU A 686 5.25 36.11 7.07
N LYS A 687 3.99 35.99 6.62
CA LYS A 687 2.78 36.20 7.45
C LYS A 687 2.66 35.10 8.51
N HIS A 688 2.76 33.84 8.12
CA HIS A 688 2.63 32.67 9.00
C HIS A 688 3.70 32.67 10.12
N ARG A 689 4.94 33.02 9.78
CA ARG A 689 6.07 33.14 10.72
C ARG A 689 6.00 34.33 11.69
N LYS A 690 4.96 35.16 11.63
CA LYS A 690 4.68 36.13 12.71
C LYS A 690 4.10 35.47 13.95
N ASN A 691 3.53 34.26 13.84
CA ASN A 691 3.14 33.46 15.00
C ASN A 691 4.40 32.87 15.68
N PRO A 692 4.70 33.20 16.95
CA PRO A 692 5.88 32.65 17.64
C PRO A 692 5.93 31.12 17.72
N GLY A 693 4.76 30.45 17.75
CA GLY A 693 4.66 28.99 17.77
C GLY A 693 5.06 28.35 16.44
N CYS A 694 4.82 29.02 15.30
CA CYS A 694 5.23 28.54 13.98
C CYS A 694 6.67 28.95 13.62
N ALA A 695 7.11 30.12 14.09
CA ALA A 695 8.39 30.71 13.72
C ALA A 695 9.61 29.83 14.06
N SER A 696 9.53 29.06 15.15
CA SER A 696 10.58 28.15 15.63
C SER A 696 10.92 27.05 14.61
N CYS A 697 9.92 26.32 14.12
CA CYS A 697 10.09 25.23 13.15
C CYS A 697 10.39 25.78 11.75
N HIS A 698 9.63 26.79 11.32
CA HIS A 698 9.75 27.37 9.98
C HIS A 698 11.08 28.13 9.74
N ALA A 699 11.82 28.47 10.79
CA ALA A 699 13.18 29.00 10.67
C ALA A 699 14.16 28.01 10.00
N ALA A 700 13.95 26.70 10.17
CA ALA A 700 14.75 25.64 9.53
C ALA A 700 14.13 25.12 8.23
N ILE A 701 12.80 24.96 8.20
CA ILE A 701 12.05 24.40 7.07
C ILE A 701 12.08 25.33 5.85
N ASP A 702 11.65 26.59 6.00
CA ASP A 702 11.40 27.49 4.88
C ASP A 702 12.62 27.77 3.99
N PRO A 703 13.84 28.02 4.51
CA PRO A 703 14.99 28.36 3.67
C PRO A 703 15.33 27.24 2.68
N LEU A 704 15.18 25.99 3.11
CA LEU A 704 15.40 24.79 2.31
C LEU A 704 14.28 24.62 1.28
N GLY A 705 13.03 24.76 1.71
CA GLY A 705 11.87 24.75 0.82
C GLY A 705 11.91 25.83 -0.27
N PHE A 706 12.36 27.05 0.04
CA PHE A 706 12.52 28.13 -0.94
C PHE A 706 13.65 27.89 -1.95
N ALA A 707 14.70 27.14 -1.58
CA ALA A 707 15.73 26.73 -2.52
C ALA A 707 15.16 25.78 -3.60
N LEU A 708 14.29 24.86 -3.18
CA LEU A 708 13.56 23.93 -4.07
C LEU A 708 12.39 24.63 -4.81
N GLU A 709 11.78 25.67 -4.25
CA GLU A 709 10.77 26.46 -4.97
C GLU A 709 11.33 27.16 -6.20
N ARG A 710 12.59 27.60 -6.16
CA ARG A 710 13.28 28.16 -7.33
C ARG A 710 13.59 27.11 -8.41
N ARG A 711 13.58 25.81 -8.06
CA ARG A 711 13.75 24.67 -8.99
C ARG A 711 12.44 24.31 -9.72
N HIS A 712 11.28 24.63 -9.13
CA HIS A 712 9.95 24.32 -9.68
C HIS A 712 9.48 25.28 -10.79
N THR A 713 10.37 25.77 -11.66
CA THR A 713 9.96 26.51 -12.86
C THR A 713 9.50 25.53 -13.96
N THR A 714 8.32 24.94 -13.75
CA THR A 714 7.57 24.07 -14.68
C THR A 714 6.70 24.86 -15.68
N ARG A 715 6.88 26.19 -15.76
CA ARG A 715 6.33 26.96 -16.88
C ARG A 715 7.15 26.68 -18.14
N GLY A 716 6.63 25.78 -18.98
CA GLY A 716 6.80 25.86 -20.43
C GLY A 716 6.34 27.23 -20.97
N PRO A 717 6.39 27.46 -22.31
CA PRO A 717 6.27 28.79 -22.92
C PRO A 717 4.84 29.38 -22.94
N VAL A 718 4.22 29.48 -21.76
CA VAL A 718 3.02 30.30 -21.50
C VAL A 718 3.30 31.72 -21.97
N ARG A 719 2.59 32.13 -23.03
CA ARG A 719 2.54 33.53 -23.50
C ARG A 719 2.45 34.46 -22.30
N ARG A 720 3.28 35.52 -22.26
CA ARG A 720 3.24 36.57 -21.22
C ARG A 720 1.81 37.08 -21.03
N SER A 721 1.06 36.49 -20.10
CA SER A 721 -0.31 36.90 -19.81
C SER A 721 -0.23 38.27 -19.16
N LYS A 722 -1.13 39.16 -19.62
CA LYS A 722 -1.07 40.60 -19.41
C LYS A 722 -0.72 40.94 -17.96
N ARG A 723 0.47 41.51 -17.71
CA ARG A 723 0.61 42.41 -16.56
C ARG A 723 -0.42 43.51 -16.77
N VAL A 724 -1.37 43.64 -15.85
CA VAL A 724 -2.24 44.82 -15.81
C VAL A 724 -1.32 46.00 -15.49
N ALA A 725 -1.04 46.82 -16.50
CA ALA A 725 -0.23 48.01 -16.34
C ALA A 725 -1.12 49.13 -15.81
N GLU A 726 -1.17 49.29 -14.49
CA GLU A 726 -1.74 50.49 -13.89
C GLU A 726 -0.94 51.73 -14.34
N PRO A 727 -1.59 52.77 -14.89
CA PRO A 727 -0.88 53.86 -15.55
C PRO A 727 -0.36 54.89 -14.54
N ALA A 728 0.89 54.69 -14.09
CA ALA A 728 1.63 55.66 -13.29
C ALA A 728 1.92 56.95 -14.07
N ARG A 729 0.94 57.86 -14.18
CA ARG A 729 1.10 59.20 -14.76
C ARG A 729 2.07 60.04 -13.94
N ARG A 730 3.29 60.24 -14.46
CA ARG A 730 4.04 61.50 -14.30
C ARG A 730 4.58 61.96 -15.65
N VAL A 731 4.63 63.27 -15.83
CA VAL A 731 4.79 63.95 -17.13
C VAL A 731 6.23 64.42 -17.34
N CYS A 732 6.73 64.26 -18.56
CA CYS A 732 7.70 65.16 -19.19
C CYS A 732 7.37 65.27 -20.70
N HIS A 733 7.69 66.39 -21.33
CA HIS A 733 7.32 66.70 -22.72
C HIS A 733 8.46 66.40 -23.71
N CYS A 734 8.10 65.95 -24.92
CA CYS A 734 8.38 66.62 -26.22
C CYS A 734 7.62 65.86 -27.34
N VAL A 735 6.64 66.47 -28.03
CA VAL A 735 6.74 67.30 -29.26
C VAL A 735 6.79 66.46 -30.57
N CYS A 736 5.69 66.54 -31.34
CA CYS A 736 5.48 66.16 -32.76
C CYS A 736 5.81 64.73 -33.28
N GLY A 737 5.04 64.13 -34.20
CA GLY A 737 3.72 64.51 -34.72
C GLY A 737 3.28 63.74 -36.00
N LYS A 738 1.94 63.69 -36.22
CA LYS A 738 1.19 63.31 -37.45
C LYS A 738 1.31 61.88 -38.04
N ASN A 739 0.12 61.27 -38.18
CA ASN A 739 -0.41 60.47 -39.30
C ASN A 739 0.51 59.58 -40.15
N ALA A 740 0.30 58.26 -40.07
CA ALA A 740 -0.27 57.45 -41.16
C ALA A 740 -0.59 56.03 -40.66
N GLY A 741 -1.49 55.31 -41.33
CA GLY A 741 -1.68 53.86 -41.15
C GLY A 741 -1.61 53.15 -42.50
N LEU A 742 -1.23 51.86 -42.53
CA LEU A 742 -1.45 50.97 -43.68
C LEU A 742 -1.27 49.48 -43.30
N ARG A 743 -1.39 48.59 -44.30
CA ARG A 743 -1.65 47.15 -44.15
C ARG A 743 -0.38 46.27 -44.02
N PHE A 744 -0.62 44.98 -43.75
CA PHE A 744 0.35 43.88 -43.73
C PHE A 744 1.23 43.78 -44.99
N GLY A 745 2.49 43.34 -44.80
CA GLY A 745 3.39 42.85 -45.84
C GLY A 745 4.60 42.13 -45.21
N PRO A 746 4.92 40.87 -45.56
CA PRO A 746 5.97 40.10 -44.88
C PRO A 746 7.28 40.02 -45.67
N ARG A 747 8.43 40.06 -44.97
CA ARG A 747 9.56 39.13 -45.17
C ARG A 747 10.71 39.31 -44.16
N SER A 748 11.48 38.25 -44.03
CA SER A 748 12.64 38.03 -43.15
C SER A 748 13.83 38.96 -43.38
N ARG A 749 14.59 39.23 -42.31
CA ARG A 749 15.99 38.73 -42.19
C ARG A 749 16.58 38.90 -40.78
N VAL A 750 17.67 38.15 -40.55
CA VAL A 750 18.48 38.08 -39.33
C VAL A 750 19.39 39.31 -39.21
N LEU A 751 19.66 39.76 -37.97
CA LEU A 751 20.88 40.50 -37.63
C LEU A 751 21.31 40.20 -36.18
N ARG A 752 22.63 40.03 -35.95
CA ARG A 752 23.29 39.96 -34.63
C ARG A 752 24.02 41.27 -34.36
N CYS A 753 24.02 41.74 -33.11
CA CYS A 753 25.07 42.52 -32.41
C CYS A 753 24.54 42.94 -31.00
N SER A 754 25.32 43.42 -30.02
CA SER A 754 26.56 42.90 -29.39
C SER A 754 27.09 43.93 -28.36
N SER A 755 27.55 43.49 -27.17
CA SER A 755 28.43 44.27 -26.25
C SER A 755 27.81 45.55 -25.61
N HIS A 756 28.29 46.18 -24.50
CA HIS A 756 29.29 45.82 -23.46
C HIS A 756 29.11 46.73 -22.19
N SER A 757 30.00 46.59 -21.18
CA SER A 757 30.19 47.42 -19.94
C SER A 757 29.07 47.40 -18.87
N GLN A 758 29.29 47.35 -17.54
CA GLN A 758 30.30 47.92 -16.59
C GLN A 758 30.02 49.40 -16.19
N ASP A 759 30.19 49.89 -14.95
CA ASP A 759 30.92 49.39 -13.76
C ASP A 759 30.48 50.08 -12.41
N CYS A 760 30.96 49.56 -11.26
CA CYS A 760 31.18 50.22 -9.94
C CYS A 760 30.01 50.87 -9.12
N ALA A 761 30.18 51.31 -7.84
CA ALA A 761 30.84 50.72 -6.63
C ALA A 761 30.62 51.59 -5.35
N GLY A 762 30.64 50.98 -4.14
CA GLY A 762 30.80 51.66 -2.83
C GLY A 762 29.54 52.29 -2.17
N SER A 763 29.50 52.59 -0.86
CA SER A 763 30.36 52.21 0.29
C SER A 763 29.59 52.26 1.64
N ARG A 764 30.22 51.84 2.75
CA ARG A 764 29.60 51.68 4.10
C ARG A 764 29.52 52.97 4.92
N THR A 765 28.57 53.04 5.87
CA THR A 765 28.84 53.50 7.27
C THR A 765 27.77 53.01 8.26
N THR A 766 28.05 53.09 9.57
CA THR A 766 27.30 52.46 10.67
C THR A 766 26.96 53.45 11.79
N ARG A 767 25.86 53.23 12.54
CA ARG A 767 25.79 53.40 14.03
C ARG A 767 24.49 52.86 14.63
N VAL A 768 24.50 52.78 15.97
CA VAL A 768 23.51 52.20 16.93
C VAL A 768 23.19 53.35 17.98
N PRO A 769 22.51 53.23 19.16
CA PRO A 769 22.04 52.06 19.94
C PRO A 769 20.71 52.16 20.79
N LEU A 770 20.36 51.02 21.44
CA LEU A 770 19.87 50.83 22.84
C LEU A 770 18.42 51.16 23.34
N VAL A 771 18.22 50.79 24.64
CA VAL A 771 17.07 50.90 25.57
C VAL A 771 16.00 49.80 25.37
N VAL A 772 15.76 48.79 26.24
CA VAL A 772 16.01 48.48 27.69
C VAL A 772 15.04 49.10 28.70
N ILE A 773 14.23 48.25 29.35
CA ILE A 773 13.64 48.40 30.71
C ILE A 773 13.38 46.98 31.28
N ASN A 774 13.24 46.86 32.61
CA ASN A 774 13.54 45.62 33.37
C ASN A 774 12.40 45.24 34.41
N PRO A 775 12.57 44.60 35.60
CA PRO A 775 11.93 43.30 35.87
C PRO A 775 11.19 43.13 37.23
N SER A 776 10.91 41.85 37.60
CA SER A 776 10.61 41.31 38.97
C SER A 776 9.11 41.15 39.33
N TYR A 777 8.63 40.31 40.26
CA TYR A 777 9.20 39.47 41.37
C TYR A 777 8.82 37.96 41.17
N ARG A 778 9.49 36.88 41.64
CA ARG A 778 9.83 36.36 43.01
C ARG A 778 8.59 36.09 43.90
N GLN A 779 8.42 35.03 44.71
CA GLN A 779 9.14 33.79 45.14
C GLN A 779 8.08 32.81 45.80
N LYS A 780 8.27 31.60 46.38
CA LYS A 780 9.42 30.77 46.86
C LYS A 780 9.07 29.24 46.98
N HIS A 781 9.96 28.49 47.67
CA HIS A 781 10.02 27.09 48.21
C HIS A 781 8.93 26.67 49.25
N ALA A 782 8.83 25.43 49.80
CA ALA A 782 9.20 24.03 49.41
C ALA A 782 8.82 23.00 50.54
N VAL A 783 8.76 21.69 50.22
CA VAL A 783 9.29 20.46 50.92
C VAL A 783 9.36 20.43 52.48
N SER A 784 9.02 19.37 53.25
CA SER A 784 8.80 17.90 53.03
C SER A 784 7.72 17.27 53.97
N ASP A 785 7.56 15.96 53.87
CA ASP A 785 6.74 15.00 54.64
C ASP A 785 7.02 14.95 56.16
N GLU A 786 6.04 14.57 56.99
CA GLU A 786 5.89 13.23 57.60
C GLU A 786 4.48 13.09 58.28
N GLU A 787 4.13 11.93 58.83
CA GLU A 787 2.78 11.57 59.32
C GLU A 787 2.46 12.00 60.78
N VAL A 788 1.17 12.09 61.14
CA VAL A 788 0.52 11.41 62.29
C VAL A 788 -0.92 11.92 62.51
N ALA A 789 -1.84 11.01 62.85
CA ALA A 789 -3.28 11.27 62.98
C ALA A 789 -3.72 11.87 64.33
N LYS A 790 -4.95 12.41 64.36
CA LYS A 790 -5.78 12.40 65.58
C LYS A 790 -7.26 12.21 65.24
N ALA A 791 -7.96 11.41 66.04
CA ALA A 791 -9.33 10.96 65.81
C ALA A 791 -10.23 11.18 67.05
N MET A 792 -11.28 10.36 67.20
CA MET A 792 -12.36 10.38 68.21
C MET A 792 -13.52 11.34 67.87
N SER A 793 -14.79 10.99 68.10
CA SER A 793 -15.43 9.77 68.66
C SER A 793 -16.29 9.04 67.59
N GLY A 794 -16.69 7.77 67.66
CA GLY A 794 -16.69 6.74 68.73
C GLY A 794 -18.10 6.10 68.84
N ALA A 795 -18.34 4.82 69.16
CA ALA A 795 -17.50 3.65 69.51
C ALA A 795 -18.19 2.35 68.98
N ASN A 796 -18.30 1.13 69.53
CA ASN A 796 -17.90 0.36 70.75
C ASN A 796 -18.23 -1.15 70.44
N VAL A 797 -17.69 -2.25 71.00
CA VAL A 797 -16.40 -2.58 71.67
C VAL A 797 -16.29 -4.10 71.92
N SER A 798 -15.07 -4.67 71.94
CA SER A 798 -14.67 -5.96 72.59
C SER A 798 -15.15 -7.32 71.98
N PRO A 799 -14.51 -8.48 72.33
CA PRO A 799 -13.05 -8.72 72.31
C PRO A 799 -12.59 -10.17 71.89
N THR A 800 -11.27 -10.36 71.80
CA THR A 800 -10.49 -11.64 71.76
C THR A 800 -10.61 -12.58 70.53
N GLY A 801 -9.53 -13.22 70.04
CA GLY A 801 -8.09 -13.00 70.28
C GLY A 801 -7.19 -14.23 70.02
N ARG A 802 -5.90 -14.00 69.67
CA ARG A 802 -4.77 -14.98 69.60
C ARG A 802 -4.88 -16.10 68.50
N ASN A 803 -3.81 -16.78 68.05
CA ASN A 803 -2.37 -16.70 68.37
C ASN A 803 -1.45 -17.09 67.18
N ASP A 804 -0.23 -16.55 67.20
CA ASP A 804 1.10 -17.14 66.87
C ASP A 804 1.31 -18.49 66.13
N GLN A 805 2.40 -18.47 65.32
CA GLN A 805 3.53 -19.43 65.26
C GLN A 805 3.61 -20.64 64.28
N ILE A 806 4.89 -20.89 63.92
CA ILE A 806 5.59 -22.15 63.52
C ILE A 806 5.74 -22.50 62.02
N MET A 807 6.88 -23.15 61.76
CA MET A 807 7.55 -23.49 60.50
C MET A 807 7.54 -25.03 60.28
N MET A 808 8.11 -25.54 59.17
CA MET A 808 8.45 -26.96 58.86
C MET A 808 7.43 -27.83 58.08
N ILE A 809 7.55 -27.79 56.75
CA ILE A 809 8.12 -28.89 55.92
C ILE A 809 7.56 -30.34 56.06
N PHE A 810 6.91 -30.79 54.96
CA PHE A 810 6.80 -32.14 54.37
C PHE A 810 5.88 -33.29 54.88
N LYS A 811 5.20 -33.88 53.86
CA LYS A 811 4.85 -35.31 53.64
C LYS A 811 3.79 -36.00 54.54
N LYS A 812 2.61 -36.20 53.95
CA LYS A 812 1.94 -37.53 53.89
C LYS A 812 1.40 -37.79 52.49
N ALA A 813 1.39 -39.05 52.07
CA ALA A 813 0.83 -39.51 50.78
C ALA A 813 -0.22 -40.61 51.04
N ILE A 814 -1.25 -40.69 50.19
CA ILE A 814 -2.30 -41.69 50.31
C ILE A 814 -1.85 -43.01 49.64
N PRO A 815 -1.92 -44.18 50.32
CA PRO A 815 -1.53 -45.45 49.72
C PRO A 815 -2.45 -45.87 48.56
N ARG A 816 -1.86 -46.42 47.48
CA ARG A 816 -2.61 -46.94 46.29
C ARG A 816 -3.75 -47.92 46.64
N ARG A 817 -3.65 -48.65 47.75
CA ARG A 817 -4.69 -49.60 48.20
C ARG A 817 -5.97 -48.93 48.71
N THR A 818 -5.94 -47.65 49.08
CA THR A 818 -7.13 -46.88 49.48
C THR A 818 -7.89 -46.37 48.26
N PHE A 819 -7.18 -45.90 47.23
CA PHE A 819 -7.79 -45.41 45.98
C PHE A 819 -8.55 -46.52 45.23
N ILE A 820 -7.96 -47.71 45.14
CA ILE A 820 -8.51 -48.87 44.39
C ILE A 820 -9.78 -49.47 45.04
N ARG A 821 -10.18 -49.04 46.26
CA ARG A 821 -11.44 -49.45 46.91
C ARG A 821 -12.58 -48.44 46.76
N GLY A 822 -12.39 -47.32 46.07
CA GLY A 822 -13.39 -46.24 45.97
C GLY A 822 -14.17 -46.13 44.66
N VAL A 823 -13.76 -46.82 43.58
CA VAL A 823 -14.35 -46.64 42.23
C VAL A 823 -14.61 -48.00 41.59
N GLY A 824 -15.64 -48.69 42.06
CA GLY A 824 -16.09 -49.97 41.51
C GLY A 824 -17.61 -50.12 41.60
N VAL A 825 -18.23 -50.58 40.51
CA VAL A 825 -19.69 -50.80 40.36
C VAL A 825 -20.55 -49.53 40.24
N THR A 826 -20.31 -48.76 39.18
CA THR A 826 -21.38 -48.10 38.40
C THR A 826 -21.03 -48.16 36.90
N LEU A 827 -21.22 -49.34 36.30
CA LEU A 827 -21.20 -49.48 34.84
C LEU A 827 -22.51 -48.92 34.26
N ALA A 828 -22.54 -47.60 34.05
CA ALA A 828 -23.49 -47.01 33.11
C ALA A 828 -23.03 -47.38 31.69
N LEU A 829 -23.93 -47.95 30.89
CA LEU A 829 -23.69 -48.19 29.47
C LEU A 829 -23.49 -46.84 28.75
N PRO A 830 -22.64 -46.77 27.71
CA PRO A 830 -22.70 -45.63 26.80
C PRO A 830 -24.09 -45.59 26.16
N LEU A 831 -24.70 -44.40 26.09
CA LEU A 831 -25.86 -44.23 25.22
C LEU A 831 -25.40 -44.45 23.78
N LEU A 832 -26.10 -45.33 23.06
CA LEU A 832 -26.07 -45.35 21.60
C LEU A 832 -26.90 -44.16 21.10
N ASP A 833 -26.51 -43.52 20.01
CA ASP A 833 -27.16 -42.29 19.52
C ASP A 833 -28.68 -42.46 19.26
N GLY A 834 -29.11 -43.68 18.92
CA GLY A 834 -30.53 -44.06 18.79
C GLY A 834 -31.34 -44.12 20.10
N MET A 835 -30.76 -43.73 21.25
CA MET A 835 -31.43 -43.72 22.57
C MET A 835 -31.64 -42.32 23.15
N ILE A 836 -31.32 -41.26 22.41
CA ILE A 836 -31.71 -39.88 22.75
C ILE A 836 -33.17 -39.67 22.31
N PRO A 837 -34.09 -39.24 23.19
CA PRO A 837 -35.46 -38.90 22.78
C PRO A 837 -35.44 -37.76 21.75
N ALA A 838 -36.36 -37.80 20.77
CA ALA A 838 -36.45 -36.81 19.67
C ALA A 838 -37.00 -35.43 20.10
N LEU A 839 -36.37 -34.84 21.12
CA LEU A 839 -36.49 -33.46 21.55
C LEU A 839 -35.07 -32.92 21.76
N ALA A 840 -34.38 -32.69 20.64
CA ALA A 840 -33.18 -31.87 20.67
C ALA A 840 -33.57 -30.50 21.27
N ALA A 841 -32.85 -30.05 22.30
CA ALA A 841 -32.85 -28.64 22.62
C ALA A 841 -32.29 -27.91 21.38
N PRO A 842 -32.95 -26.86 20.86
CA PRO A 842 -32.45 -26.17 19.69
C PRO A 842 -31.05 -25.64 19.98
N ASP A 843 -30.12 -25.87 19.06
CA ASP A 843 -28.80 -25.26 19.10
C ASP A 843 -28.97 -23.73 19.20
N LYS A 844 -28.09 -23.08 19.98
CA LYS A 844 -28.21 -21.63 20.19
C LYS A 844 -28.09 -20.93 18.82
N PRO A 845 -29.11 -20.13 18.40
CA PRO A 845 -29.18 -19.62 17.04
C PRO A 845 -27.92 -18.84 16.66
N VAL A 846 -27.32 -19.23 15.53
CA VAL A 846 -25.98 -18.81 15.13
C VAL A 846 -26.01 -17.35 14.67
N LYS A 847 -25.55 -16.44 15.54
CA LYS A 847 -25.54 -15.02 15.25
C LYS A 847 -24.60 -14.68 14.09
N ARG A 848 -25.11 -13.96 13.10
CA ARG A 848 -24.34 -13.45 11.94
C ARG A 848 -24.67 -11.98 11.69
N PHE A 849 -23.71 -11.24 11.14
CA PHE A 849 -23.85 -9.82 10.80
C PHE A 849 -23.42 -9.57 9.35
N SER A 850 -24.16 -8.72 8.64
CA SER A 850 -23.80 -8.25 7.30
C SER A 850 -24.00 -6.74 7.20
N ILE A 851 -23.14 -6.08 6.43
CA ILE A 851 -23.21 -4.65 6.14
C ILE A 851 -23.27 -4.50 4.62
N VAL A 852 -24.29 -3.81 4.12
CA VAL A 852 -24.46 -3.53 2.69
C VAL A 852 -24.47 -2.01 2.48
N TYR A 853 -23.36 -1.49 1.98
CA TYR A 853 -23.18 -0.08 1.69
C TYR A 853 -23.55 0.25 0.24
N VAL A 854 -24.24 1.37 0.05
CA VAL A 854 -24.64 1.91 -1.26
C VAL A 854 -24.11 3.36 -1.43
N PRO A 855 -23.70 3.79 -2.63
CA PRO A 855 -23.05 5.10 -2.77
C PRO A 855 -24.01 6.26 -3.07
N ASN A 856 -23.51 7.49 -2.90
CA ASN A 856 -24.07 8.76 -3.39
C ASN A 856 -25.42 9.22 -2.78
N GLY A 857 -25.94 8.53 -1.75
CA GLY A 857 -27.15 8.93 -1.01
C GLY A 857 -28.47 8.32 -1.52
N ARG A 858 -29.59 8.96 -1.18
CA ARG A 858 -30.96 8.59 -1.59
C ARG A 858 -31.84 9.80 -1.88
N ILE A 859 -32.83 9.64 -2.76
CA ILE A 859 -33.93 10.61 -2.90
C ILE A 859 -34.87 10.46 -1.70
N MET A 860 -34.65 11.29 -0.68
CA MET A 860 -35.20 11.09 0.67
C MET A 860 -36.73 11.14 0.74
N GLU A 861 -37.40 11.84 -0.18
CA GLU A 861 -38.87 11.85 -0.33
C GLU A 861 -39.43 10.48 -0.77
N GLN A 862 -38.65 9.69 -1.49
CA GLN A 862 -38.99 8.35 -1.99
C GLN A 862 -38.43 7.23 -1.08
N TRP A 863 -37.65 7.60 -0.06
CA TRP A 863 -37.07 6.69 0.93
C TRP A 863 -37.75 6.76 2.30
N THR A 864 -38.14 7.95 2.76
CA THR A 864 -38.56 8.19 4.15
C THR A 864 -40.04 7.90 4.36
N PRO A 865 -40.42 6.98 5.28
CA PRO A 865 -41.82 6.81 5.65
C PRO A 865 -42.38 8.04 6.36
N LYS A 866 -43.61 8.42 6.01
CA LYS A 866 -44.27 9.63 6.54
C LYS A 866 -44.59 9.49 8.03
N THR A 867 -45.16 8.34 8.41
CA THR A 867 -45.59 8.01 9.78
C THR A 867 -44.60 7.09 10.49
N ASP A 868 -44.56 7.18 11.82
CA ASP A 868 -43.69 6.40 12.69
C ASP A 868 -44.44 5.21 13.32
N GLY A 869 -43.73 4.25 13.91
CA GLY A 869 -44.32 3.04 14.48
C GLY A 869 -44.60 1.94 13.44
N THR A 870 -45.67 1.17 13.61
CA THR A 870 -45.96 -0.02 12.78
C THR A 870 -46.82 0.26 11.55
N GLY A 871 -47.63 1.32 11.58
CA GLY A 871 -48.64 1.65 10.56
C GLY A 871 -48.12 2.44 9.36
N PHE A 872 -46.83 2.34 9.02
CA PHE A 872 -46.23 3.14 7.97
C PHE A 872 -46.48 2.58 6.57
N GLU A 873 -46.57 3.48 5.58
CA GLU A 873 -46.55 3.14 4.16
C GLU A 873 -45.08 2.97 3.71
N LEU A 874 -44.80 1.96 2.88
CA LEU A 874 -43.49 1.81 2.25
C LEU A 874 -43.44 2.77 1.04
N PRO A 875 -42.54 3.76 1.01
CA PRO A 875 -42.34 4.60 -0.17
C PRO A 875 -41.57 3.83 -1.25
N LEU A 876 -41.51 4.38 -2.46
CA LEU A 876 -41.08 3.68 -3.69
C LEU A 876 -39.73 2.95 -3.58
N LEU A 877 -38.74 3.52 -2.89
CA LEU A 877 -37.41 2.91 -2.75
C LEU A 877 -37.36 1.78 -1.71
N LEU A 878 -38.38 1.65 -0.86
CA LEU A 878 -38.54 0.57 0.11
C LEU A 878 -39.61 -0.47 -0.33
N GLU A 879 -40.36 -0.21 -1.41
CA GLU A 879 -41.32 -1.16 -2.00
C GLU A 879 -40.73 -2.56 -2.25
N PRO A 880 -39.48 -2.72 -2.77
CA PRO A 880 -38.86 -4.05 -2.95
C PRO A 880 -38.70 -4.85 -1.66
N PHE A 881 -38.78 -4.21 -0.49
CA PHE A 881 -38.66 -4.86 0.82
C PHE A 881 -40.02 -5.24 1.44
N ALA A 882 -41.14 -4.97 0.77
CA ALA A 882 -42.48 -5.36 1.22
C ALA A 882 -42.62 -6.87 1.56
N PRO A 883 -42.00 -7.83 0.84
CA PRO A 883 -42.03 -9.26 1.19
C PRO A 883 -41.32 -9.63 2.51
N PHE A 884 -40.58 -8.68 3.11
CA PHE A 884 -39.80 -8.85 4.35
C PHE A 884 -40.23 -7.83 5.42
N ARG A 885 -41.41 -7.21 5.28
CA ARG A 885 -41.87 -6.12 6.15
C ARG A 885 -41.83 -6.49 7.64
N ASP A 886 -42.17 -7.72 7.99
CA ASP A 886 -42.11 -8.30 9.34
C ASP A 886 -40.70 -8.30 9.96
N ARG A 887 -39.65 -8.36 9.12
CA ARG A 887 -38.22 -8.38 9.49
C ARG A 887 -37.51 -7.03 9.28
N LEU A 888 -38.22 -6.05 8.71
CA LEU A 888 -37.70 -4.73 8.37
C LEU A 888 -37.88 -3.73 9.51
N LEU A 889 -36.80 -3.06 9.91
CA LEU A 889 -36.82 -1.87 10.76
C LEU A 889 -36.23 -0.69 9.99
N VAL A 890 -37.07 0.29 9.64
CA VAL A 890 -36.61 1.55 9.03
C VAL A 890 -36.15 2.48 10.15
N VAL A 891 -34.95 3.04 10.02
CA VAL A 891 -34.32 3.89 11.04
C VAL A 891 -34.03 5.27 10.45
N THR A 892 -34.58 6.33 11.06
CA THR A 892 -34.41 7.71 10.59
C THR A 892 -33.95 8.65 11.71
N GLY A 893 -33.43 9.82 11.32
CA GLY A 893 -32.91 10.85 12.22
C GLY A 893 -31.46 10.67 12.67
N LEU A 894 -30.81 9.53 12.39
CA LEU A 894 -29.39 9.34 12.72
C LEU A 894 -28.48 10.29 11.92
N THR A 895 -27.31 10.61 12.48
CA THR A 895 -26.36 11.57 11.89
C THR A 895 -24.93 11.05 11.92
N LEU A 896 -24.13 11.39 10.89
CA LEU A 896 -22.70 11.11 10.84
C LEU A 896 -21.93 12.39 11.19
N ASN A 897 -22.04 12.83 12.45
CA ASN A 897 -21.55 14.15 12.89
C ASN A 897 -20.06 14.34 12.66
N ILE A 898 -19.25 13.31 12.93
CA ILE A 898 -17.82 13.32 12.62
C ILE A 898 -17.48 13.46 11.13
N ALA A 899 -18.40 13.22 10.18
CA ALA A 899 -18.16 13.42 8.75
C ALA A 899 -18.43 14.88 8.29
N LYS A 900 -18.82 15.77 9.19
CA LYS A 900 -18.95 17.21 8.92
C LYS A 900 -17.57 17.84 8.64
N HIS A 901 -17.56 19.02 8.03
CA HIS A 901 -16.34 19.71 7.62
C HIS A 901 -15.67 20.38 8.82
N PHE A 902 -14.38 20.15 9.04
CA PHE A 902 -13.62 20.80 10.12
C PHE A 902 -12.86 22.05 9.60
N PRO A 903 -12.69 23.11 10.43
CA PRO A 903 -12.09 24.35 9.97
C PRO A 903 -10.65 24.21 9.48
N GLY A 904 -10.43 24.51 8.21
CA GLY A 904 -9.11 24.51 7.55
C GLY A 904 -8.89 23.38 6.54
N GLU A 905 -9.80 22.41 6.47
CA GLU A 905 -9.80 21.38 5.43
C GLU A 905 -10.21 21.95 4.06
N GLU A 906 -10.08 21.14 3.03
CA GLU A 906 -10.79 21.36 1.76
C GLU A 906 -12.05 20.49 1.65
N VAL A 907 -12.75 20.60 0.53
CA VAL A 907 -13.88 19.72 0.20
C VAL A 907 -13.39 18.27 0.24
N GLY A 908 -14.13 17.43 0.95
CA GLY A 908 -13.91 15.98 1.08
C GLY A 908 -15.24 15.27 1.32
N VAL A 909 -16.27 15.65 0.55
CA VAL A 909 -17.69 15.36 0.83
C VAL A 909 -18.11 13.92 0.57
N HIS A 910 -17.23 13.12 -0.02
CA HIS A 910 -17.43 11.68 -0.23
C HIS A 910 -16.49 10.84 0.66
N GLU A 911 -15.27 11.34 0.87
CA GLU A 911 -14.20 10.71 1.63
C GLU A 911 -14.51 10.71 3.14
N ARG A 912 -15.00 11.84 3.69
CA ARG A 912 -15.38 11.91 5.12
C ARG A 912 -16.58 10.99 5.43
N PRO A 913 -17.69 10.99 4.66
CA PRO A 913 -18.82 10.10 4.96
C PRO A 913 -18.52 8.62 4.72
N CYS A 914 -17.78 8.26 3.66
CA CYS A 914 -17.45 6.86 3.40
C CYS A 914 -16.47 6.32 4.45
N GLY A 915 -15.33 7.00 4.65
CA GLY A 915 -14.33 6.58 5.63
C GLY A 915 -14.88 6.46 7.04
N ALA A 916 -15.67 7.44 7.49
CA ALA A 916 -16.19 7.45 8.84
C ALA A 916 -17.41 6.52 9.07
N TYR A 917 -18.05 6.01 8.01
CA TYR A 917 -19.32 5.27 8.13
C TYR A 917 -19.22 4.06 9.06
N LEU A 918 -18.13 3.28 9.00
CA LEU A 918 -17.94 2.13 9.90
C LEU A 918 -16.97 2.37 11.06
N THR A 919 -16.24 3.48 11.12
CA THR A 919 -15.29 3.76 12.23
C THR A 919 -15.87 4.68 13.30
N GLY A 920 -16.85 5.53 12.96
CA GLY A 920 -17.35 6.57 13.86
C GLY A 920 -16.28 7.61 14.24
N VAL A 921 -15.22 7.74 13.44
CA VAL A 921 -14.07 8.63 13.66
C VAL A 921 -13.88 9.54 12.45
N HIS A 922 -13.48 10.79 12.68
CA HIS A 922 -13.17 11.71 11.59
C HIS A 922 -11.89 11.25 10.85
N PRO A 923 -11.93 10.98 9.53
CA PRO A 923 -10.76 10.52 8.80
C PRO A 923 -9.77 11.67 8.62
N LYS A 924 -8.47 11.41 8.75
CA LYS A 924 -7.45 12.47 8.67
C LYS A 924 -7.32 13.03 7.24
N TRP A 925 -7.46 14.35 7.09
CA TRP A 925 -7.14 15.06 5.83
C TRP A 925 -5.64 14.91 5.48
N THR A 926 -5.32 13.97 4.60
CA THR A 926 -4.00 13.78 3.97
C THR A 926 -4.13 13.05 2.62
N ASP A 927 -3.32 13.45 1.64
CA ASP A 927 -3.07 12.72 0.38
C ASP A 927 -1.71 11.97 0.39
N GLY A 928 -1.11 11.83 1.58
CA GLY A 928 0.12 11.10 1.84
C GLY A 928 -0.10 9.67 2.35
N ALA A 929 0.99 9.00 2.70
CA ALA A 929 0.97 7.66 3.30
C ALA A 929 0.57 7.67 4.79
N ASP A 930 0.49 8.83 5.43
CA ASP A 930 0.21 9.01 6.85
C ASP A 930 -1.30 9.01 7.19
N ILE A 931 -2.05 8.15 6.51
CA ILE A 931 -3.51 7.98 6.65
C ILE A 931 -3.91 7.52 8.05
N HIS A 932 -5.08 7.96 8.50
CA HIS A 932 -5.68 7.54 9.77
C HIS A 932 -7.21 7.61 9.72
N ASN A 933 -7.90 6.60 10.25
CA ASN A 933 -9.37 6.49 10.26
C ASN A 933 -9.98 5.83 11.51
N GLY A 934 -9.19 5.16 12.37
CA GLY A 934 -9.73 4.30 13.44
C GLY A 934 -10.08 2.88 12.98
N ILE A 935 -10.42 1.99 13.93
CA ILE A 935 -10.81 0.60 13.66
C ILE A 935 -12.30 0.55 13.33
N SER A 936 -12.69 -0.21 12.30
CA SER A 936 -14.09 -0.31 11.86
C SER A 936 -14.90 -1.36 12.62
N LEU A 937 -16.22 -1.13 12.72
CA LEU A 937 -17.20 -1.97 13.40
C LEU A 937 -17.11 -3.45 12.99
N ASP A 938 -17.03 -3.71 11.69
CA ASP A 938 -16.97 -5.06 11.13
C ASP A 938 -15.72 -5.82 11.60
N GLN A 939 -14.59 -5.12 11.78
CA GLN A 939 -13.34 -5.73 12.24
C GLN A 939 -13.34 -5.98 13.77
N ILE A 940 -14.13 -5.22 14.54
CA ILE A 940 -14.43 -5.55 15.94
C ILE A 940 -15.30 -6.82 16.01
N VAL A 941 -16.32 -6.95 15.15
CA VAL A 941 -17.17 -8.15 15.08
C VAL A 941 -16.38 -9.37 14.59
N ALA A 942 -15.56 -9.21 13.56
CA ALA A 942 -14.70 -10.26 13.00
C ALA A 942 -13.74 -10.85 14.04
N LYS A 943 -13.20 -10.02 14.94
CA LYS A 943 -12.32 -10.46 16.03
C LYS A 943 -13.01 -11.39 17.03
N GLU A 944 -14.34 -11.31 17.17
CA GLU A 944 -15.11 -12.25 17.98
C GLU A 944 -15.58 -13.46 17.14
N PHE A 945 -16.15 -13.22 15.97
CA PHE A 945 -16.76 -14.26 15.14
C PHE A 945 -15.74 -15.20 14.47
N GLY A 946 -14.52 -14.73 14.19
CA GLY A 946 -13.39 -15.54 13.72
C GLY A 946 -12.87 -16.57 14.73
N LYS A 947 -13.34 -16.54 15.99
CA LYS A 947 -13.08 -17.63 16.94
C LYS A 947 -13.81 -18.92 16.56
N TYR A 948 -14.94 -18.78 15.85
CA TYR A 948 -15.93 -19.84 15.60
C TYR A 948 -16.09 -20.22 14.12
N THR A 949 -15.36 -19.60 13.19
CA THR A 949 -15.57 -19.71 11.74
C THR A 949 -14.23 -19.76 10.99
N GLN A 950 -14.22 -20.25 9.75
CA GLN A 950 -12.99 -20.40 8.96
C GLN A 950 -12.36 -19.04 8.58
N LEU A 951 -13.17 -18.04 8.31
CA LEU A 951 -12.77 -16.68 7.94
C LEU A 951 -13.40 -15.69 8.92
N ALA A 952 -12.58 -14.88 9.59
CA ALA A 952 -13.05 -13.87 10.53
C ALA A 952 -14.05 -12.87 9.91
N SER A 953 -13.84 -12.51 8.64
CA SER A 953 -14.72 -11.65 7.84
C SER A 953 -14.48 -11.83 6.33
N LEU A 954 -15.42 -11.36 5.53
CA LEU A 954 -15.31 -11.21 4.07
C LEU A 954 -15.62 -9.77 3.63
N GLU A 955 -14.62 -9.10 3.05
CA GLU A 955 -14.71 -7.74 2.50
C GLU A 955 -14.84 -7.80 0.97
N VAL A 956 -15.96 -7.32 0.42
CA VAL A 956 -16.33 -7.50 -0.99
C VAL A 956 -16.98 -6.26 -1.62
N SER A 957 -16.82 -6.06 -2.93
CA SER A 957 -17.41 -4.93 -3.65
C SER A 957 -17.74 -5.23 -5.12
N LEU A 958 -18.28 -4.26 -5.87
CA LEU A 958 -18.54 -4.38 -7.31
C LEU A 958 -17.69 -3.46 -8.21
N ASP A 959 -17.07 -2.41 -7.66
CA ASP A 959 -16.23 -1.47 -8.42
C ASP A 959 -14.75 -1.89 -8.39
N SER A 960 -14.06 -1.84 -9.54
CA SER A 960 -12.63 -2.19 -9.64
C SER A 960 -11.74 -1.12 -9.00
N ALA A 961 -10.47 -1.44 -8.72
CA ALA A 961 -9.51 -0.51 -8.10
C ALA A 961 -9.19 0.73 -8.98
N GLY A 962 -9.55 0.73 -10.27
CA GLY A 962 -9.24 1.78 -11.25
C GLY A 962 -9.81 3.19 -10.99
N THR A 963 -10.52 3.43 -9.88
CA THR A 963 -10.94 4.77 -9.42
C THR A 963 -9.83 5.58 -8.74
N LEU A 964 -8.58 5.07 -8.72
CA LEU A 964 -7.40 5.79 -8.24
C LEU A 964 -7.31 7.19 -8.89
N GLY A 965 -7.44 8.22 -8.05
CA GLY A 965 -7.36 9.62 -8.46
C GLY A 965 -8.70 10.35 -8.65
N ALA A 966 -9.86 9.70 -8.51
CA ALA A 966 -11.16 10.38 -8.46
C ALA A 966 -11.44 11.13 -7.13
N CYS A 967 -10.53 10.99 -6.17
CA CYS A 967 -10.62 11.36 -4.76
C CYS A 967 -10.46 12.89 -4.56
N GLU A 968 -11.11 13.47 -3.54
CA GLU A 968 -11.06 14.93 -3.31
C GLU A 968 -9.70 15.44 -2.81
N LYS A 969 -9.52 16.75 -2.91
CA LYS A 969 -8.19 17.35 -2.91
C LYS A 969 -7.57 17.32 -1.51
N GLY A 970 -6.39 16.70 -1.41
CA GLY A 970 -5.73 16.48 -0.12
C GLY A 970 -6.33 15.31 0.68
N TRP A 971 -7.19 14.47 0.09
CA TRP A 971 -7.72 13.27 0.71
C TRP A 971 -7.19 12.00 0.04
N SER A 972 -6.86 10.99 0.83
CA SER A 972 -6.39 9.69 0.34
C SER A 972 -7.55 8.84 -0.17
N CYS A 973 -7.34 8.20 -1.34
CA CYS A 973 -8.31 7.28 -1.93
C CYS A 973 -8.66 6.07 -1.05
N ALA A 974 -7.85 5.76 -0.04
CA ALA A 974 -8.19 4.76 0.99
C ALA A 974 -9.57 5.02 1.63
N TYR A 975 -9.97 6.29 1.78
CA TYR A 975 -11.22 6.70 2.43
C TYR A 975 -12.49 6.49 1.59
N ILE A 976 -12.38 6.19 0.29
CA ILE A 976 -13.53 5.79 -0.56
C ILE A 976 -13.39 4.37 -1.14
N ASN A 977 -12.18 3.81 -1.15
CA ASN A 977 -11.93 2.47 -1.69
C ASN A 977 -12.26 1.34 -0.69
N THR A 978 -12.40 1.64 0.61
CA THR A 978 -12.84 0.65 1.62
C THR A 978 -13.51 1.28 2.84
N LEU A 979 -14.43 0.51 3.43
CA LEU A 979 -15.06 0.76 4.74
C LEU A 979 -14.33 0.03 5.88
N CYS A 980 -13.48 -0.94 5.55
CA CYS A 980 -12.92 -1.93 6.46
C CYS A 980 -11.51 -1.50 6.90
N TRP A 981 -11.31 -1.27 8.20
CA TRP A 981 -10.07 -0.78 8.79
C TRP A 981 -9.68 -1.66 9.97
N ARG A 982 -8.62 -2.47 9.77
CA ARG A 982 -8.11 -3.44 10.75
C ARG A 982 -7.45 -2.75 11.95
N SER A 983 -6.72 -1.70 11.66
CA SER A 983 -6.05 -0.81 12.62
C SER A 983 -6.46 0.62 12.30
N PRO A 984 -6.14 1.60 13.16
CA PRO A 984 -6.39 3.00 12.86
C PRO A 984 -5.73 3.53 11.57
N THR A 985 -4.73 2.85 11.03
CA THR A 985 -3.98 3.24 9.82
C THR A 985 -4.01 2.19 8.69
N THR A 986 -4.53 0.98 8.94
CA THR A 986 -4.48 -0.16 8.01
C THR A 986 -5.86 -0.43 7.36
N PRO A 987 -6.14 0.11 6.17
CA PRO A 987 -7.31 -0.26 5.38
C PRO A 987 -7.21 -1.70 4.83
N ILE A 988 -8.35 -2.38 4.69
CA ILE A 988 -8.45 -3.70 4.04
C ILE A 988 -9.04 -3.52 2.63
N PRO A 989 -8.35 -3.96 1.57
CA PRO A 989 -8.91 -3.94 0.21
C PRO A 989 -10.17 -4.79 0.08
N MET A 990 -11.20 -4.23 -0.58
CA MET A 990 -12.45 -4.92 -0.89
C MET A 990 -12.27 -5.79 -2.15
N GLU A 991 -12.58 -7.09 -2.10
CA GLU A 991 -12.48 -7.97 -3.28
C GLU A 991 -13.65 -7.73 -4.25
N ASN A 992 -13.36 -7.44 -5.52
CA ASN A 992 -14.38 -7.20 -6.54
C ASN A 992 -14.48 -8.32 -7.59
N ASN A 993 -13.51 -9.24 -7.65
CA ASN A 993 -13.51 -10.35 -8.61
C ASN A 993 -14.20 -11.59 -8.01
N PRO A 994 -15.34 -12.06 -8.56
CA PRO A 994 -16.06 -13.23 -8.04
C PRO A 994 -15.22 -14.51 -7.98
N ARG A 995 -14.25 -14.67 -8.90
CA ARG A 995 -13.34 -15.81 -8.89
C ARG A 995 -12.43 -15.78 -7.65
N ARG A 996 -11.79 -14.63 -7.38
CA ARG A 996 -10.92 -14.45 -6.19
C ARG A 996 -11.71 -14.54 -4.89
N ALA A 997 -12.96 -14.06 -4.88
CA ALA A 997 -13.87 -14.22 -3.75
C ALA A 997 -14.24 -15.70 -3.51
N PHE A 998 -14.55 -16.47 -4.55
CA PHE A 998 -14.77 -17.93 -4.46
C PHE A 998 -13.50 -18.65 -3.97
N GLU A 999 -12.33 -18.35 -4.54
CA GLU A 999 -11.04 -18.94 -4.16
C GLU A 999 -10.64 -18.61 -2.71
N ARG A 1000 -11.05 -17.45 -2.17
CA ARG A 1000 -10.92 -17.08 -0.75
C ARG A 1000 -11.87 -17.90 0.14
N LEU A 1001 -13.09 -18.17 -0.30
CA LEU A 1001 -14.12 -18.88 0.47
C LEU A 1001 -13.89 -20.40 0.53
N PHE A 1002 -13.79 -21.04 -0.62
CA PHE A 1002 -13.79 -22.51 -0.75
C PHE A 1002 -12.38 -23.10 -0.98
N GLY A 1003 -11.36 -22.23 -1.07
CA GLY A 1003 -10.10 -22.58 -1.71
C GLY A 1003 -10.24 -22.60 -3.24
N ASP A 1004 -9.13 -22.82 -3.94
CA ASP A 1004 -9.18 -23.01 -5.39
C ASP A 1004 -9.52 -24.47 -5.74
N VAL A 1005 -10.81 -24.78 -5.57
CA VAL A 1005 -11.50 -25.99 -6.01
C VAL A 1005 -12.24 -25.70 -7.33
N GLY A 1006 -12.49 -26.73 -8.14
CA GLY A 1006 -13.32 -26.61 -9.33
C GLY A 1006 -14.82 -26.44 -9.00
N SER A 1007 -15.26 -26.91 -7.83
CA SER A 1007 -16.63 -26.87 -7.38
C SER A 1007 -16.74 -26.83 -5.84
N THR A 1008 -17.92 -26.52 -5.30
CA THR A 1008 -18.22 -26.59 -3.85
C THR A 1008 -18.32 -28.03 -3.29
N GLU A 1009 -18.02 -29.06 -4.09
CA GLU A 1009 -18.23 -30.47 -3.75
C GLU A 1009 -17.39 -30.96 -2.57
N SER A 1010 -17.99 -31.85 -1.76
CA SER A 1010 -17.38 -32.30 -0.51
C SER A 1010 -16.14 -33.19 -0.71
N ALA A 1011 -15.98 -33.82 -1.88
CA ALA A 1011 -14.81 -34.62 -2.21
C ALA A 1011 -13.55 -33.76 -2.46
N GLU A 1012 -13.66 -32.72 -3.29
CA GLU A 1012 -12.57 -31.76 -3.56
C GLU A 1012 -12.15 -31.04 -2.27
N ARG A 1013 -13.13 -30.57 -1.48
CA ARG A 1013 -12.90 -29.92 -0.17
C ARG A 1013 -12.09 -30.82 0.79
N ARG A 1014 -12.47 -32.09 0.96
CA ARG A 1014 -11.78 -33.04 1.85
C ARG A 1014 -10.33 -33.33 1.43
N ALA A 1015 -10.04 -33.39 0.12
CA ALA A 1015 -8.66 -33.56 -0.36
C ALA A 1015 -7.77 -32.37 0.04
N ILE A 1016 -8.25 -31.14 -0.22
CA ILE A 1016 -7.52 -29.93 0.16
C ILE A 1016 -7.37 -29.80 1.69
N GLN A 1017 -8.38 -30.19 2.48
CA GLN A 1017 -8.26 -30.24 3.95
C GLN A 1017 -7.13 -31.16 4.41
N ARG A 1018 -7.07 -32.42 3.95
CA ARG A 1018 -5.97 -33.36 4.30
C ARG A 1018 -4.60 -32.80 3.95
N ARG A 1019 -4.46 -32.20 2.75
CA ARG A 1019 -3.19 -31.60 2.31
C ARG A 1019 -2.81 -30.39 3.16
N ASN A 1020 -3.76 -29.54 3.54
CA ASN A 1020 -3.51 -28.39 4.42
C ASN A 1020 -3.09 -28.85 5.82
N ASN A 1021 -3.75 -29.86 6.41
CA ASN A 1021 -3.37 -30.42 7.72
C ASN A 1021 -1.94 -30.96 7.69
N SER A 1022 -1.59 -31.77 6.69
CA SER A 1022 -0.22 -32.30 6.53
C SER A 1022 0.84 -31.19 6.41
N ILE A 1023 0.49 -30.06 5.78
CA ILE A 1023 1.35 -28.87 5.74
C ILE A 1023 1.44 -28.19 7.11
N LEU A 1024 0.33 -28.03 7.83
CA LEU A 1024 0.27 -27.36 9.14
C LEU A 1024 0.95 -28.18 10.26
N ASP A 1025 0.69 -29.48 10.37
CA ASP A 1025 1.42 -30.40 11.28
C ASP A 1025 2.94 -30.26 11.09
N SER A 1026 3.36 -30.24 9.82
CA SER A 1026 4.75 -30.09 9.39
C SER A 1026 5.31 -28.69 9.67
N LEU A 1027 4.49 -27.64 9.71
CA LEU A 1027 4.87 -26.29 10.14
C LEU A 1027 4.98 -26.19 11.66
N SER A 1028 4.02 -26.76 12.41
CA SER A 1028 4.03 -26.84 13.87
C SER A 1028 5.28 -27.57 14.37
N GLU A 1029 5.66 -28.72 13.78
CA GLU A 1029 6.90 -29.43 14.12
C GLU A 1029 8.16 -28.55 13.86
N ALA A 1030 8.28 -27.96 12.67
CA ALA A 1030 9.45 -27.18 12.29
C ALA A 1030 9.57 -25.84 13.05
N THR A 1031 8.45 -25.23 13.43
CA THR A 1031 8.43 -24.00 14.23
C THR A 1031 8.82 -24.29 15.68
N ALA A 1032 8.34 -25.40 16.25
CA ALA A 1032 8.76 -25.86 17.57
C ALA A 1032 10.25 -26.28 17.62
N ASP A 1033 10.80 -26.82 16.53
CA ASP A 1033 12.25 -27.01 16.39
C ASP A 1033 13.01 -25.67 16.40
N LEU A 1034 12.59 -24.71 15.58
CA LEU A 1034 13.23 -23.41 15.43
C LEU A 1034 13.28 -22.63 16.75
N ILE A 1035 12.16 -22.57 17.50
CA ILE A 1035 12.07 -21.88 18.80
C ILE A 1035 13.15 -22.34 19.80
N ARG A 1036 13.56 -23.61 19.75
CA ARG A 1036 14.60 -24.15 20.63
C ARG A 1036 16.00 -23.59 20.33
N GLY A 1037 16.26 -23.15 19.11
CA GLY A 1037 17.53 -22.58 18.66
C GLY A 1037 17.59 -21.04 18.63
N LEU A 1038 16.54 -20.34 19.08
CA LEU A 1038 16.48 -18.88 19.09
C LEU A 1038 16.78 -18.29 20.48
N GLY A 1039 17.22 -17.04 20.52
CA GLY A 1039 17.34 -16.23 21.75
C GLY A 1039 15.99 -15.70 22.27
N PRO A 1040 15.93 -15.15 23.49
CA PRO A 1040 14.66 -14.78 24.13
C PRO A 1040 13.78 -13.80 23.37
N GLY A 1041 14.35 -12.84 22.63
CA GLY A 1041 13.60 -11.86 21.83
C GLY A 1041 12.87 -12.52 20.66
N ASP A 1042 13.61 -13.21 19.78
CA ASP A 1042 13.05 -13.80 18.57
C ASP A 1042 12.08 -14.96 18.86
N ARG A 1043 12.20 -15.60 20.02
CA ARG A 1043 11.21 -16.58 20.51
C ARG A 1043 9.81 -15.99 20.66
N ALA A 1044 9.66 -14.73 21.07
CA ALA A 1044 8.35 -14.10 21.21
C ALA A 1044 7.65 -14.02 19.84
N LYS A 1045 8.35 -13.45 18.85
CA LYS A 1045 7.82 -13.24 17.50
C LYS A 1045 7.59 -14.52 16.70
N ILE A 1046 8.39 -15.56 16.92
CA ILE A 1046 8.12 -16.90 16.33
C ILE A 1046 7.04 -17.67 17.13
N SER A 1047 6.75 -17.29 18.38
CA SER A 1047 5.55 -17.80 19.08
C SER A 1047 4.26 -17.22 18.49
N GLU A 1048 4.24 -15.94 18.08
CA GLU A 1048 3.11 -15.36 17.32
C GLU A 1048 2.82 -16.12 16.01
N TYR A 1049 3.88 -16.59 15.34
CA TYR A 1049 3.76 -17.47 14.17
C TYR A 1049 3.15 -18.83 14.52
N LEU A 1050 3.58 -19.44 15.63
CA LEU A 1050 3.03 -20.72 16.12
C LEU A 1050 1.56 -20.59 16.57
N ASP A 1051 1.20 -19.50 17.23
CA ASP A 1051 -0.19 -19.22 17.60
C ASP A 1051 -1.06 -18.88 16.37
N SER A 1052 -0.47 -18.29 15.33
CA SER A 1052 -1.13 -18.15 14.02
C SER A 1052 -1.38 -19.49 13.33
N ILE A 1053 -0.45 -20.45 13.41
CA ILE A 1053 -0.66 -21.82 12.92
C ILE A 1053 -1.80 -22.49 13.71
N ARG A 1054 -1.77 -22.43 15.05
CA ARG A 1054 -2.80 -23.01 15.94
C ARG A 1054 -4.20 -22.45 15.70
N ASP A 1055 -4.32 -21.16 15.38
CA ASP A 1055 -5.61 -20.55 15.04
C ASP A 1055 -6.18 -21.15 13.75
N ILE A 1056 -5.34 -21.36 12.73
CA ILE A 1056 -5.74 -22.02 11.47
C ILE A 1056 -6.05 -23.51 11.71
N GLU A 1057 -5.24 -24.24 12.48
CA GLU A 1057 -5.51 -25.64 12.87
C GLU A 1057 -6.89 -25.76 13.56
N ARG A 1058 -7.21 -24.88 14.53
CA ARG A 1058 -8.54 -24.83 15.17
C ARG A 1058 -9.66 -24.57 14.15
N ARG A 1059 -9.45 -23.64 13.22
CA ARG A 1059 -10.46 -23.31 12.19
C ARG A 1059 -10.70 -24.44 11.19
N ILE A 1060 -9.66 -25.22 10.85
CA ILE A 1060 -9.86 -26.42 10.01
C ILE A 1060 -10.59 -27.52 10.80
N GLN A 1061 -10.30 -27.72 12.09
CA GLN A 1061 -11.07 -28.65 12.94
C GLN A 1061 -12.55 -28.29 13.01
N ILE A 1062 -12.90 -27.00 13.04
CA ILE A 1062 -14.30 -26.52 12.90
C ILE A 1062 -14.85 -26.89 11.51
N ALA A 1063 -14.12 -26.55 10.44
CA ALA A 1063 -14.52 -26.86 9.06
C ALA A 1063 -14.58 -28.38 8.74
N GLU A 1064 -13.92 -29.24 9.52
CA GLU A 1064 -14.04 -30.69 9.47
C GLU A 1064 -15.33 -31.18 10.14
N GLN A 1065 -15.66 -30.65 11.33
CA GLN A 1065 -16.92 -30.93 12.03
C GLN A 1065 -18.14 -30.50 11.19
N GLU A 1066 -18.02 -29.39 10.46
CA GLU A 1066 -19.06 -28.86 9.57
C GLU A 1066 -18.95 -29.37 8.11
N SER A 1067 -17.94 -30.19 7.77
CA SER A 1067 -17.70 -30.71 6.41
C SER A 1067 -18.82 -31.62 5.87
N SER A 1068 -19.70 -32.07 6.77
CA SER A 1068 -20.91 -32.84 6.52
C SER A 1068 -22.06 -32.03 5.90
N ARG A 1069 -21.99 -30.69 5.90
CA ARG A 1069 -22.98 -29.85 5.20
C ARG A 1069 -22.86 -30.00 3.68
N ASP A 1070 -23.90 -30.56 3.07
CA ASP A 1070 -24.11 -30.50 1.63
C ASP A 1070 -24.41 -29.06 1.21
N LEU A 1071 -23.57 -28.54 0.32
CA LEU A 1071 -23.73 -27.24 -0.31
C LEU A 1071 -24.22 -27.46 -1.75
N PRO A 1072 -25.07 -26.57 -2.31
CA PRO A 1072 -25.42 -26.65 -3.72
C PRO A 1072 -24.14 -26.51 -4.57
N SER A 1073 -24.05 -27.29 -5.65
CA SER A 1073 -22.88 -27.27 -6.53
C SER A 1073 -22.81 -25.94 -7.28
N LEU A 1074 -21.82 -25.12 -6.94
CA LEU A 1074 -21.43 -23.92 -7.67
C LEU A 1074 -20.04 -24.17 -8.27
N ALA A 1075 -19.94 -24.05 -9.59
CA ALA A 1075 -18.66 -24.09 -10.29
C ALA A 1075 -17.87 -22.80 -10.04
N ARG A 1076 -16.53 -22.93 -9.92
CA ARG A 1076 -15.62 -21.78 -9.78
C ARG A 1076 -15.86 -20.74 -10.89
N PRO A 1077 -16.16 -19.46 -10.57
CA PRO A 1077 -16.36 -18.42 -11.57
C PRO A 1077 -15.14 -18.22 -12.47
N SER A 1078 -15.37 -17.83 -13.73
CA SER A 1078 -14.30 -17.54 -14.70
C SER A 1078 -13.61 -16.19 -14.45
N GLY A 1079 -14.31 -15.22 -13.86
CA GLY A 1079 -13.86 -13.84 -13.63
C GLY A 1079 -15.03 -12.92 -13.24
N VAL A 1080 -14.95 -11.65 -13.64
CA VAL A 1080 -16.04 -10.65 -13.49
C VAL A 1080 -17.02 -10.77 -14.68
N PRO A 1081 -18.35 -10.90 -14.44
CA PRO A 1081 -19.35 -10.91 -15.51
C PRO A 1081 -19.45 -9.59 -16.30
N ALA A 1082 -19.96 -9.66 -17.53
CA ALA A 1082 -20.10 -8.50 -18.41
C ALA A 1082 -21.16 -7.49 -17.95
N THR A 1083 -22.23 -7.92 -17.27
CA THR A 1083 -23.28 -7.01 -16.78
C THR A 1083 -23.20 -6.81 -15.26
N PHE A 1084 -23.54 -5.59 -14.81
CA PHE A 1084 -23.54 -5.24 -13.39
C PHE A 1084 -24.53 -6.07 -12.57
N GLN A 1085 -25.70 -6.41 -13.13
CA GLN A 1085 -26.68 -7.26 -12.44
C GLN A 1085 -26.20 -8.70 -12.26
N GLU A 1086 -25.51 -9.29 -13.23
CA GLU A 1086 -24.94 -10.64 -13.08
C GLU A 1086 -23.78 -10.64 -12.08
N HIS A 1087 -22.92 -9.62 -12.12
CA HIS A 1087 -21.86 -9.43 -11.14
C HIS A 1087 -22.41 -9.27 -9.71
N ALA A 1088 -23.44 -8.44 -9.53
CA ALA A 1088 -24.12 -8.27 -8.25
C ALA A 1088 -24.78 -9.57 -7.75
N ARG A 1089 -25.54 -10.27 -8.60
CA ARG A 1089 -26.17 -11.56 -8.24
C ARG A 1089 -25.12 -12.59 -7.82
N LEU A 1090 -24.06 -12.76 -8.60
CA LEU A 1090 -23.00 -13.73 -8.31
C LEU A 1090 -22.26 -13.39 -7.01
N MET A 1091 -21.99 -12.12 -6.74
CA MET A 1091 -21.38 -11.69 -5.48
C MET A 1091 -22.34 -11.87 -4.29
N PHE A 1092 -23.65 -11.73 -4.47
CA PHE A 1092 -24.65 -12.07 -3.44
C PHE A 1092 -24.77 -13.59 -3.23
N ASP A 1093 -24.75 -14.39 -4.29
CA ASP A 1093 -24.75 -15.86 -4.21
C ASP A 1093 -23.56 -16.37 -3.39
N LEU A 1094 -22.35 -15.87 -3.65
CA LEU A 1094 -21.15 -16.21 -2.87
C LEU A 1094 -21.30 -15.85 -1.38
N GLN A 1095 -21.97 -14.74 -1.05
CA GLN A 1095 -22.25 -14.35 0.33
C GLN A 1095 -23.28 -15.25 1.02
N VAL A 1096 -24.32 -15.71 0.30
CA VAL A 1096 -25.29 -16.67 0.83
C VAL A 1096 -24.60 -18.02 1.11
N LEU A 1097 -23.77 -18.50 0.18
CA LEU A 1097 -23.02 -19.75 0.38
C LEU A 1097 -22.00 -19.64 1.52
N ALA A 1098 -21.35 -18.49 1.69
CA ALA A 1098 -20.43 -18.24 2.81
C ALA A 1098 -21.12 -18.36 4.18
N PHE A 1099 -22.36 -17.85 4.29
CA PHE A 1099 -23.17 -17.99 5.51
C PHE A 1099 -23.79 -19.39 5.66
N GLN A 1100 -24.27 -20.02 4.58
CA GLN A 1100 -24.84 -21.38 4.61
C GLN A 1100 -23.81 -22.44 5.00
N ALA A 1101 -22.57 -22.27 4.56
CA ALA A 1101 -21.44 -23.10 4.95
C ALA A 1101 -20.85 -22.72 6.32
N ASP A 1102 -21.30 -21.61 6.91
CA ASP A 1102 -20.75 -20.95 8.11
C ASP A 1102 -19.24 -20.62 8.04
N LEU A 1103 -18.72 -20.49 6.82
CA LEU A 1103 -17.32 -20.12 6.55
C LEU A 1103 -16.95 -18.76 7.14
N THR A 1104 -17.93 -17.85 7.24
CA THR A 1104 -17.83 -16.63 8.05
C THR A 1104 -19.20 -16.25 8.61
N ARG A 1105 -19.20 -15.48 9.71
CA ARG A 1105 -20.39 -14.85 10.28
C ARG A 1105 -20.37 -13.31 10.16
N MET A 1106 -19.37 -12.74 9.47
CA MET A 1106 -19.24 -11.29 9.23
C MET A 1106 -18.93 -10.98 7.76
N ILE A 1107 -19.78 -10.19 7.10
CA ILE A 1107 -19.55 -9.76 5.70
C ILE A 1107 -19.77 -8.25 5.57
N THR A 1108 -18.84 -7.56 4.89
CA THR A 1108 -18.97 -6.15 4.51
C THR A 1108 -18.98 -6.05 2.99
N PHE A 1109 -20.11 -5.64 2.41
CA PHE A 1109 -20.32 -5.53 0.97
C PHE A 1109 -20.56 -4.08 0.55
N MET A 1110 -19.76 -3.58 -0.39
CA MET A 1110 -19.90 -2.24 -0.99
C MET A 1110 -20.43 -2.37 -2.43
N VAL A 1111 -21.71 -2.03 -2.64
CA VAL A 1111 -22.41 -2.11 -3.93
C VAL A 1111 -21.79 -1.17 -4.98
N GLY A 1112 -21.18 -0.08 -4.55
CA GLY A 1112 -20.36 0.82 -5.35
C GLY A 1112 -19.69 1.87 -4.47
N ARG A 1113 -18.66 2.53 -4.98
CA ARG A 1113 -17.94 3.59 -4.26
C ARG A 1113 -18.68 4.91 -4.32
N GLU A 1114 -18.53 5.72 -3.28
CA GLU A 1114 -18.80 7.15 -3.41
C GLU A 1114 -18.05 7.70 -4.63
N LYS A 1115 -18.72 8.53 -5.45
CA LYS A 1115 -18.24 9.02 -6.75
C LYS A 1115 -18.08 7.96 -7.85
N THR A 1116 -18.76 6.82 -7.75
CA THR A 1116 -18.82 5.87 -8.87
C THR A 1116 -19.53 6.49 -10.08
N ASP A 1117 -18.77 6.72 -11.15
CA ASP A 1117 -19.24 7.23 -12.46
C ASP A 1117 -19.89 6.12 -13.33
N ARG A 1118 -20.19 4.96 -12.74
CA ARG A 1118 -20.79 3.80 -13.43
C ARG A 1118 -22.13 4.18 -14.10
N PRO A 1119 -22.31 3.91 -15.41
CA PRO A 1119 -23.60 4.00 -16.10
C PRO A 1119 -24.42 2.72 -15.88
N TYR A 1120 -25.71 2.79 -16.20
CA TYR A 1120 -26.67 1.69 -16.06
C TYR A 1120 -27.45 1.43 -17.39
N PRO A 1121 -26.74 1.05 -18.47
CA PRO A 1121 -27.35 0.87 -19.79
C PRO A 1121 -28.38 -0.27 -19.82
N GLU A 1122 -28.31 -1.25 -18.91
CA GLU A 1122 -29.26 -2.37 -18.82
C GLU A 1122 -30.66 -1.96 -18.32
N ILE A 1123 -30.81 -0.74 -17.82
CA ILE A 1123 -32.12 -0.08 -17.58
C ILE A 1123 -32.31 1.16 -18.47
N GLY A 1124 -31.51 1.31 -19.53
CA GLY A 1124 -31.59 2.43 -20.46
C GLY A 1124 -31.14 3.77 -19.88
N ILE A 1125 -30.15 3.77 -18.97
CA ILE A 1125 -29.56 4.98 -18.40
C ILE A 1125 -28.04 4.97 -18.68
N PRO A 1126 -27.58 5.50 -19.83
CA PRO A 1126 -26.16 5.57 -20.18
C PRO A 1126 -25.40 6.72 -19.47
N ASP A 1127 -26.11 7.55 -18.68
CA ASP A 1127 -25.50 8.62 -17.88
C ASP A 1127 -24.80 8.04 -16.64
N ALA A 1128 -23.64 8.63 -16.29
CA ALA A 1128 -22.89 8.29 -15.07
C ALA A 1128 -23.69 8.59 -13.79
N HIS A 1129 -23.71 7.65 -12.85
CA HIS A 1129 -24.54 7.73 -11.63
C HIS A 1129 -24.22 8.92 -10.71
N HIS A 1130 -22.95 9.16 -10.37
CA HIS A 1130 -22.56 10.25 -9.47
C HIS A 1130 -22.97 11.66 -10.00
N PRO A 1131 -22.73 12.03 -11.27
CA PRO A 1131 -23.22 13.29 -11.84
C PRO A 1131 -24.76 13.45 -11.92
N LEU A 1132 -25.51 12.35 -11.84
CA LEU A 1132 -26.98 12.39 -11.77
C LEU A 1132 -27.47 12.79 -10.37
N THR A 1133 -26.83 12.34 -9.28
CA THR A 1133 -27.26 12.69 -7.90
C THR A 1133 -27.07 14.17 -7.60
N HIS A 1134 -26.18 14.87 -8.31
CA HIS A 1134 -26.16 16.34 -8.38
C HIS A 1134 -27.25 16.86 -9.31
N HIS A 1135 -28.50 16.62 -8.91
CA HIS A 1135 -29.67 16.89 -9.74
C HIS A 1135 -30.09 18.37 -9.79
N ALA A 1136 -29.71 19.19 -8.81
CA ALA A 1136 -30.04 20.62 -8.73
C ALA A 1136 -31.55 20.93 -8.88
N GLY A 1137 -32.42 19.99 -8.49
CA GLY A 1137 -33.87 20.08 -8.65
C GLY A 1137 -34.43 19.63 -10.02
N ASP A 1138 -33.59 19.18 -10.96
CA ASP A 1138 -34.01 18.69 -12.29
C ASP A 1138 -34.85 17.39 -12.18
N PRO A 1139 -36.13 17.39 -12.59
CA PRO A 1139 -37.00 16.22 -12.52
C PRO A 1139 -36.50 15.02 -13.36
N GLN A 1140 -35.86 15.25 -14.50
CA GLN A 1140 -35.38 14.16 -15.36
C GLN A 1140 -34.18 13.44 -14.74
N LYS A 1141 -33.31 14.19 -14.05
CA LYS A 1141 -32.23 13.59 -13.26
C LYS A 1141 -32.77 12.84 -12.06
N ILE A 1142 -33.71 13.42 -11.31
CA ILE A 1142 -34.35 12.76 -10.15
C ILE A 1142 -35.00 11.43 -10.59
N GLU A 1143 -35.73 11.40 -11.71
CA GLU A 1143 -36.31 10.16 -12.24
C GLU A 1143 -35.25 9.09 -12.53
N LYS A 1144 -34.15 9.46 -13.20
CA LYS A 1144 -33.03 8.54 -13.49
C LYS A 1144 -32.38 8.01 -12.21
N VAL A 1145 -32.14 8.89 -11.22
CA VAL A 1145 -31.60 8.50 -9.90
C VAL A 1145 -32.54 7.52 -9.20
N VAL A 1146 -33.83 7.84 -9.08
CA VAL A 1146 -34.84 6.95 -8.46
C VAL A 1146 -34.88 5.58 -9.15
N ARG A 1147 -34.72 5.52 -10.47
CA ARG A 1147 -34.66 4.25 -11.23
C ARG A 1147 -33.38 3.43 -10.94
N ILE A 1148 -32.23 4.08 -10.73
CA ILE A 1148 -30.98 3.43 -10.28
C ILE A 1148 -31.10 2.95 -8.82
N GLU A 1149 -31.60 3.79 -7.92
CA GLU A 1149 -31.79 3.47 -6.51
C GLU A 1149 -32.78 2.31 -6.33
N ALA A 1150 -33.86 2.28 -7.12
CA ALA A 1150 -34.80 1.17 -7.16
C ALA A 1150 -34.20 -0.13 -7.73
N LEU A 1151 -33.23 -0.05 -8.67
CA LEU A 1151 -32.48 -1.22 -9.11
C LEU A 1151 -31.59 -1.76 -7.99
N GLN A 1152 -30.87 -0.90 -7.28
CA GLN A 1152 -30.05 -1.28 -6.12
C GLN A 1152 -30.90 -1.95 -5.02
N ALA A 1153 -32.06 -1.39 -4.71
CA ALA A 1153 -33.02 -1.97 -3.77
C ALA A 1153 -33.56 -3.34 -4.24
N LYS A 1154 -33.87 -3.52 -5.54
CA LYS A 1154 -34.30 -4.81 -6.10
C LYS A 1154 -33.20 -5.88 -6.04
N MET A 1155 -31.94 -5.52 -6.25
CA MET A 1155 -30.82 -6.45 -6.11
C MET A 1155 -30.60 -6.86 -4.64
N PHE A 1156 -30.78 -5.95 -3.68
CA PHE A 1156 -30.75 -6.30 -2.26
C PHE A 1156 -31.96 -7.16 -1.86
N ALA A 1157 -33.15 -6.89 -2.39
CA ALA A 1157 -34.33 -7.75 -2.17
C ALA A 1157 -34.15 -9.19 -2.70
N TYR A 1158 -33.44 -9.38 -3.81
CA TYR A 1158 -33.03 -10.72 -4.28
C TYR A 1158 -32.14 -11.44 -3.26
N TYR A 1159 -31.18 -10.75 -2.66
CA TYR A 1159 -30.32 -11.30 -1.61
C TYR A 1159 -31.11 -11.65 -0.33
N LEU A 1160 -32.04 -10.79 0.09
CA LEU A 1160 -32.96 -11.09 1.20
C LEU A 1160 -33.83 -12.33 0.93
N GLU A 1161 -34.34 -12.49 -0.29
CA GLU A 1161 -35.10 -13.68 -0.67
C GLU A 1161 -34.25 -14.94 -0.56
N LYS A 1162 -33.01 -14.90 -1.06
CA LYS A 1162 -32.09 -16.03 -1.04
C LYS A 1162 -31.67 -16.41 0.38
N LEU A 1163 -31.49 -15.45 1.28
CA LEU A 1163 -31.26 -15.69 2.70
C LEU A 1163 -32.50 -16.27 3.40
N ARG A 1164 -33.71 -15.81 3.04
CA ARG A 1164 -34.99 -16.35 3.54
C ARG A 1164 -35.27 -17.77 3.04
N SER A 1165 -34.89 -18.09 1.81
CA SER A 1165 -35.07 -19.41 1.20
C SER A 1165 -34.01 -20.44 1.61
N THR A 1166 -32.98 -20.04 2.36
CA THR A 1166 -31.89 -20.92 2.80
C THR A 1166 -32.11 -21.35 4.25
N PRO A 1167 -32.37 -22.66 4.52
CA PRO A 1167 -32.58 -23.16 5.88
C PRO A 1167 -31.32 -23.02 6.75
N ASP A 1168 -31.52 -22.71 8.03
CA ASP A 1168 -30.47 -22.63 9.06
C ASP A 1168 -31.09 -22.92 10.43
N GLY A 1169 -30.78 -24.08 11.02
CA GLY A 1169 -31.34 -24.51 12.31
C GLY A 1169 -32.87 -24.64 12.30
N ASP A 1170 -33.53 -23.94 13.23
CA ASP A 1170 -34.99 -23.84 13.38
C ASP A 1170 -35.63 -22.73 12.51
N GLY A 1171 -34.87 -22.08 11.63
CA GLY A 1171 -35.35 -21.00 10.77
C GLY A 1171 -34.63 -20.91 9.41
N SER A 1172 -34.50 -19.69 8.90
CA SER A 1172 -33.68 -19.36 7.72
C SER A 1172 -32.45 -18.56 8.13
N LEU A 1173 -31.44 -18.42 7.24
CA LEU A 1173 -30.30 -17.52 7.49
C LEU A 1173 -30.75 -16.10 7.87
N LEU A 1174 -31.84 -15.61 7.28
CA LEU A 1174 -32.42 -14.30 7.57
C LEU A 1174 -33.10 -14.20 8.96
N ASP A 1175 -33.40 -15.32 9.62
CA ASP A 1175 -33.90 -15.35 11.02
C ASP A 1175 -32.75 -15.29 12.05
N HIS A 1176 -31.55 -15.74 11.69
CA HIS A 1176 -30.41 -15.81 12.61
C HIS A 1176 -29.37 -14.72 12.43
N MET A 1177 -29.51 -13.88 11.40
CA MET A 1177 -28.65 -12.72 11.16
C MET A 1177 -29.36 -11.38 11.35
N VAL A 1178 -28.54 -10.33 11.44
CA VAL A 1178 -28.94 -8.93 11.22
C VAL A 1178 -28.10 -8.35 10.07
N ILE A 1179 -28.74 -7.51 9.24
CA ILE A 1179 -28.12 -6.82 8.12
C ILE A 1179 -28.33 -5.31 8.31
N ASN A 1180 -27.26 -4.53 8.20
CA ASN A 1180 -27.31 -3.07 8.14
C ASN A 1180 -27.19 -2.62 6.67
N TYR A 1181 -28.25 -2.05 6.09
CA TYR A 1181 -28.26 -1.50 4.73
C TYR A 1181 -28.45 0.01 4.78
N GLY A 1182 -27.55 0.75 4.09
CA GLY A 1182 -27.62 2.21 4.01
C GLY A 1182 -26.30 2.83 3.57
N CYS A 1183 -26.13 4.12 3.84
CA CYS A 1183 -24.98 4.90 3.36
C CYS A 1183 -24.62 6.11 4.25
N GLY A 1184 -23.43 6.67 4.03
CA GLY A 1184 -22.89 7.78 4.84
C GLY A 1184 -23.45 9.16 4.50
N ILE A 1185 -24.07 9.30 3.33
CA ILE A 1185 -24.71 10.52 2.83
C ILE A 1185 -26.21 10.25 2.75
N SER A 1186 -27.07 11.18 3.17
CA SER A 1186 -28.52 11.04 3.03
C SER A 1186 -29.04 11.61 1.72
N GLU A 1187 -28.69 12.85 1.41
CA GLU A 1187 -29.13 13.59 0.23
C GLU A 1187 -27.89 13.91 -0.62
N GLY A 1188 -27.84 13.37 -1.84
CA GLY A 1188 -26.67 13.39 -2.70
C GLY A 1188 -26.39 14.73 -3.37
N ASN A 1189 -27.41 15.55 -3.63
CA ASN A 1189 -27.26 16.85 -4.27
C ASN A 1189 -26.58 17.89 -3.35
N GLY A 1190 -26.90 17.85 -2.05
CA GLY A 1190 -26.33 18.73 -1.01
C GLY A 1190 -25.35 18.06 -0.04
N HIS A 1191 -24.93 16.81 -0.29
CA HIS A 1191 -24.00 16.04 0.54
C HIS A 1191 -24.37 15.98 2.04
N SER A 1192 -25.66 15.82 2.34
CA SER A 1192 -26.13 15.83 3.74
C SER A 1192 -25.64 14.60 4.52
N VAL A 1193 -25.14 14.81 5.73
CA VAL A 1193 -24.75 13.74 6.69
C VAL A 1193 -25.73 13.62 7.87
N VAL A 1194 -26.96 14.08 7.67
CA VAL A 1194 -28.04 14.16 8.67
C VAL A 1194 -29.28 13.45 8.14
N ASN A 1195 -29.98 12.70 9.00
CA ASN A 1195 -31.09 11.81 8.64
C ASN A 1195 -30.65 10.72 7.64
N LEU A 1196 -29.66 9.92 8.04
CA LEU A 1196 -29.09 8.86 7.20
C LEU A 1196 -30.14 7.81 6.79
N PRO A 1197 -30.21 7.41 5.49
CA PRO A 1197 -31.15 6.41 5.00
C PRO A 1197 -30.68 5.01 5.39
N LEU A 1198 -31.26 4.48 6.47
CA LEU A 1198 -30.86 3.21 7.07
C LEU A 1198 -32.06 2.28 7.24
N VAL A 1199 -31.87 1.01 6.89
CA VAL A 1199 -32.75 -0.08 7.32
C VAL A 1199 -31.94 -1.20 7.94
N LEU A 1200 -32.47 -1.77 9.02
CA LEU A 1200 -32.04 -3.09 9.50
C LEU A 1200 -33.01 -4.15 8.96
N VAL A 1201 -32.47 -5.29 8.54
CA VAL A 1201 -33.26 -6.48 8.19
C VAL A 1201 -32.70 -7.68 8.94
N GLY A 1202 -33.56 -8.48 9.57
CA GLY A 1202 -33.10 -9.65 10.32
C GLY A 1202 -34.15 -10.26 11.26
N GLY A 1203 -33.71 -11.22 12.06
CA GLY A 1203 -34.56 -11.97 12.98
C GLY A 1203 -35.13 -11.16 14.14
N ALA A 1204 -36.30 -11.57 14.62
CA ALA A 1204 -37.01 -10.97 15.75
C ALA A 1204 -36.23 -11.00 17.08
N SER A 1205 -35.18 -11.81 17.17
CA SER A 1205 -34.24 -11.89 18.30
C SER A 1205 -33.37 -10.64 18.46
N TYR A 1206 -33.10 -9.91 17.37
CA TYR A 1206 -32.30 -8.67 17.38
C TYR A 1206 -33.18 -7.45 17.71
N PHE A 1207 -34.26 -7.27 16.95
CA PHE A 1207 -35.21 -6.16 17.05
C PHE A 1207 -36.59 -6.59 16.53
N LYS A 1208 -37.64 -5.82 16.86
CA LYS A 1208 -38.98 -6.04 16.32
C LYS A 1208 -39.14 -5.32 14.98
N GLY A 1209 -39.13 -6.06 13.87
CA GLY A 1209 -39.43 -5.53 12.54
C GLY A 1209 -40.91 -5.15 12.37
N GLY A 1210 -41.28 -4.77 11.15
CA GLY A 1210 -42.58 -4.17 10.84
C GLY A 1210 -42.70 -2.73 11.36
N ARG A 1211 -41.58 -2.02 11.52
CA ARG A 1211 -41.52 -0.71 12.20
C ARG A 1211 -40.69 0.34 11.47
N HIS A 1212 -41.08 1.60 11.65
CA HIS A 1212 -40.27 2.78 11.42
C HIS A 1212 -40.00 3.47 12.77
N VAL A 1213 -38.72 3.74 13.06
CA VAL A 1213 -38.28 4.40 14.30
C VAL A 1213 -37.47 5.64 13.93
N ARG A 1214 -37.87 6.79 14.49
CA ARG A 1214 -37.34 8.11 14.17
C ARG A 1214 -36.68 8.72 15.41
N TYR A 1215 -35.43 9.14 15.29
CA TYR A 1215 -34.67 9.76 16.39
C TYR A 1215 -34.53 11.28 16.21
N PRO A 1216 -35.53 12.10 16.61
CA PRO A 1216 -35.57 13.54 16.33
C PRO A 1216 -34.47 14.37 16.99
N LYS A 1217 -33.73 13.80 17.96
CA LYS A 1217 -32.58 14.44 18.62
C LYS A 1217 -31.27 14.35 17.83
N GLY A 1218 -31.25 13.69 16.67
CA GLY A 1218 -30.06 13.59 15.82
C GLY A 1218 -28.86 12.84 16.42
N PRO A 1219 -29.03 11.71 17.14
CA PRO A 1219 -27.89 11.02 17.74
C PRO A 1219 -26.88 10.51 16.69
N PRO A 1220 -25.60 10.32 17.07
CA PRO A 1220 -24.59 9.77 16.17
C PRO A 1220 -24.94 8.36 15.67
N LEU A 1221 -24.54 8.04 14.44
CA LEU A 1221 -24.63 6.69 13.88
C LEU A 1221 -23.90 5.66 14.77
N SER A 1222 -22.80 6.06 15.41
CA SER A 1222 -22.04 5.22 16.34
C SER A 1222 -22.88 4.68 17.52
N ASN A 1223 -23.99 5.34 17.88
CA ASN A 1223 -24.93 4.82 18.88
C ASN A 1223 -25.66 3.56 18.37
N LEU A 1224 -25.98 3.50 17.07
CA LEU A 1224 -26.53 2.29 16.43
C LEU A 1224 -25.49 1.17 16.42
N HIS A 1225 -24.23 1.49 16.10
CA HIS A 1225 -23.14 0.50 16.10
C HIS A 1225 -22.89 -0.09 17.49
N LEU A 1226 -22.86 0.74 18.53
CA LEU A 1226 -22.76 0.30 19.93
C LEU A 1226 -23.95 -0.58 20.37
N THR A 1227 -25.11 -0.39 19.75
CA THR A 1227 -26.33 -1.19 19.99
C THR A 1227 -26.29 -2.52 19.22
N LEU A 1228 -25.81 -2.52 17.98
CA LEU A 1228 -25.63 -3.74 17.18
C LEU A 1228 -24.56 -4.66 17.82
N LEU A 1229 -23.44 -4.10 18.29
CA LEU A 1229 -22.43 -4.82 19.06
C LEU A 1229 -23.03 -5.53 20.29
N ASP A 1230 -23.83 -4.81 21.08
CA ASP A 1230 -24.55 -5.36 22.23
C ASP A 1230 -25.49 -6.52 21.84
N LYS A 1231 -26.30 -6.33 20.79
CA LYS A 1231 -27.20 -7.37 20.26
C LYS A 1231 -26.48 -8.59 19.71
N LEU A 1232 -25.32 -8.41 19.08
CA LEU A 1232 -24.44 -9.50 18.64
C LEU A 1232 -23.81 -10.23 19.84
N GLY A 1233 -23.74 -9.60 21.02
CA GLY A 1233 -23.18 -10.17 22.25
C GLY A 1233 -21.73 -9.76 22.52
N ILE A 1234 -21.32 -8.63 21.93
CA ILE A 1234 -19.97 -8.06 21.99
C ILE A 1234 -20.06 -6.74 22.75
N PRO A 1235 -20.20 -6.74 24.10
CA PRO A 1235 -20.36 -5.51 24.86
C PRO A 1235 -19.07 -4.69 24.83
N VAL A 1236 -19.15 -3.52 24.19
CA VAL A 1236 -18.12 -2.46 24.23
C VAL A 1236 -18.70 -1.27 25.00
N GLU A 1237 -17.86 -0.53 25.73
CA GLU A 1237 -18.31 0.63 26.52
C GLU A 1237 -18.65 1.84 25.64
N ASN A 1238 -17.77 2.17 24.69
CA ASN A 1238 -17.91 3.29 23.75
C ASN A 1238 -17.32 2.90 22.38
N PHE A 1239 -17.84 3.48 21.29
CA PHE A 1239 -17.35 3.25 19.93
C PHE A 1239 -17.42 4.54 19.12
N GLY A 1240 -16.32 4.97 18.48
CA GLY A 1240 -16.29 6.21 17.69
C GLY A 1240 -16.77 7.43 18.47
N ASP A 1241 -17.69 8.20 17.89
CA ASP A 1241 -18.39 9.34 18.51
C ASP A 1241 -19.66 8.96 19.31
N SER A 1242 -19.79 7.70 19.75
CA SER A 1242 -21.00 7.23 20.45
C SER A 1242 -21.28 7.98 21.76
N THR A 1243 -22.52 8.41 21.96
CA THR A 1243 -23.01 9.03 23.20
C THR A 1243 -23.87 8.10 24.06
N GLY A 1244 -24.07 6.85 23.62
CA GLY A 1244 -24.85 5.81 24.31
C GLY A 1244 -25.44 4.79 23.35
N LYS A 1245 -26.19 3.83 23.87
CA LYS A 1245 -26.97 2.86 23.06
C LYS A 1245 -28.33 3.45 22.67
N LEU A 1246 -28.89 2.99 21.56
CA LEU A 1246 -30.24 3.35 21.09
C LEU A 1246 -31.27 2.35 21.61
N ASP A 1247 -32.45 2.85 21.97
CA ASP A 1247 -33.61 1.98 22.14
C ASP A 1247 -34.26 1.72 20.76
N LEU A 1248 -34.01 0.53 20.21
CA LEU A 1248 -34.63 0.04 18.96
C LEU A 1248 -36.09 -0.42 19.15
N LEU A 1249 -36.63 -0.35 20.38
CA LEU A 1249 -38.03 -0.62 20.69
C LEU A 1249 -38.86 0.65 20.91
N ALA A 1250 -38.25 1.83 21.03
CA ALA A 1250 -38.93 3.12 21.18
C ALA A 1250 -39.87 3.43 19.99
N VAL A 1251 -41.01 4.08 20.30
CA VAL A 1251 -41.90 4.74 19.33
C VAL A 1251 -41.73 6.24 19.50
#